data_AF-A0A1F6WK28-F1
#
_entry.id   AF-A0A1F6WK28-F1
#
_cell.length_a   1.000
_cell.length_b   1.000
_cell.length_c   1.000
_cell.angle_alpha   90.00
_cell.angle_beta   90.00
_cell.angle_gamma   90.00
#
_symmetry.space_group_name_H-M   'P 1'
#
loop_
_entity.id
_entity.type
_entity.pdbx_description
1 polymer ?
#
loop_
_entity_poly.entity_id
_entity_poly.type
_entity_poly.pdbx_seq_one_letter_code
_entity_poly.pdbx_strand_id
1 'polypeptide(L)'
;MRNHPKQTLVLALFLLFVLFVPTQTHAGFFGWMKNVFSKDAENQTAQVIKTTRNRPIGMDGEARGHGKKFKVKDSHYADVVLESSTPITAEIKSIQNLIVIRTETADGQIVLSLSNLPKNTTYFKYIDSLRTAEEMKTDSAGFLTFNLNTSSPHIIFLQTKKSTRFINDDATGGNCTAIGIWTASTKTCNLNQDLTETIEIESDDITLDGNGHTLTGSNTGNGIFVNERTGVTIKNITVKDFSNGIYITGGSGTKVQNVNVADSVDAIEMESHSGGLIENSSLSGSSGSLLSGGRGIELDGAINTVIIKNIMNGNEVGLRLIITAGSVVTQNTLQNNTEAGLRLVASNGETIYQNNFISNANQVTTALSPSGTSFNEPWPKGGNFWSDHSPCTPRTDNSNLCQEKYIIQSGLFLTTLEDNQPWVAQDKWESPDVIITPPPPPPTGGGGIWAEISSTTGTATLYTSADTTSVKLKILPNSWAIKVLDNTGSTFWKVEDVTDNTVGWMEKSSLNADATKQVEFEDRAMISLEDSIDERKEKILEAVKHYFTNTETEPSLYSGNSQNNLFSIFADNASITWEFMLGLIQEESKIIGYDNEWVVSDYGHGMMQITHPSLMGIGSKLTIPECESPNDRRVCYGPVSNVPVPDTNISWPKREYLDMKYYVNSSQSIYANIKDGIRTLQDKYNVKKATFDSMVDKIWYSQDNIEIHNLDMKLLLGVRGYNSFGLSDCPVYNTQNPGYLERIGDYLSQISTEFGIPYSDTRNLSQKFIFAGSNTTEARLCSPAYLVVVGQSTKTGYNGSTVVDQIPEVVYDFQNYEGAYIVFPQENYIFEVRGKEAGTYKFYVNKETNGGLKEFSAIDIPIVLNSIHRYVFDWQNNSVSVQVDQNNDGVYESIINSDLNITSSEFSTVLNEKKTAICHYPPGNTDNLRTLEIGKSAVRAHIAHGDILGECENSNKVKSQQKSNKK
;
A
#
# COMPACT_ATOMS: atom_id res chain seq x y z
N MET A 1 22.22 -47.06 -26.53
CA MET A 1 23.01 -47.15 -27.79
C MET A 1 23.04 -48.57 -28.37
N ARG A 2 21.89 -49.11 -28.82
CA ARG A 2 21.86 -50.39 -29.55
C ARG A 2 21.00 -50.38 -30.82
N ASN A 3 20.28 -49.28 -31.10
CA ASN A 3 19.30 -49.21 -32.19
C ASN A 3 19.56 -48.11 -33.25
N HIS A 4 20.67 -47.36 -33.19
CA HIS A 4 20.92 -46.26 -34.15
C HIS A 4 22.36 -46.22 -34.70
N PRO A 5 22.77 -47.19 -35.55
CA PRO A 5 24.14 -47.29 -36.05
C PRO A 5 24.57 -46.12 -36.95
N LYS A 6 23.63 -45.41 -37.59
CA LYS A 6 23.93 -44.24 -38.43
C LYS A 6 24.26 -42.98 -37.62
N GLN A 7 23.64 -42.80 -36.45
CA GLN A 7 23.89 -41.64 -35.59
C GLN A 7 25.22 -41.79 -34.83
N THR A 8 25.60 -43.03 -34.50
CA THR A 8 26.93 -43.34 -33.93
C THR A 8 28.06 -43.08 -34.91
N LEU A 9 27.84 -43.27 -36.22
CA LEU A 9 28.82 -42.96 -37.27
C LEU A 9 29.02 -41.45 -37.47
N VAL A 10 27.93 -40.67 -37.40
CA VAL A 10 27.96 -39.20 -37.51
C VAL A 10 28.65 -38.57 -36.30
N LEU A 11 28.38 -39.07 -35.10
CA LEU A 11 29.03 -38.60 -33.87
C LEU A 11 30.54 -38.93 -33.85
N ALA A 12 30.92 -40.11 -34.36
CA ALA A 12 32.33 -40.51 -34.50
C ALA A 12 33.09 -39.65 -35.53
N LEU A 13 32.44 -39.31 -36.65
CA LEU A 13 33.01 -38.41 -37.67
C LEU A 13 33.12 -36.96 -37.18
N PHE A 14 32.17 -36.50 -36.37
CA PHE A 14 32.20 -35.16 -35.77
C PHE A 14 33.31 -35.03 -34.72
N LEU A 15 33.51 -36.06 -33.90
CA LEU A 15 34.62 -36.13 -32.93
C LEU A 15 36.00 -36.19 -33.61
N LEU A 16 36.12 -36.89 -34.74
CA LEU A 16 37.35 -36.93 -35.54
C LEU A 16 37.68 -35.59 -36.22
N PHE A 17 36.67 -34.79 -36.55
CA PHE A 17 36.84 -33.49 -37.22
C PHE A 17 37.23 -32.37 -36.24
N VAL A 18 36.68 -32.39 -35.03
CA VAL A 18 36.97 -31.41 -33.96
C VAL A 18 38.37 -31.60 -33.37
N LEU A 19 38.95 -32.80 -33.47
CA LEU A 19 40.27 -33.10 -32.91
C LEU A 19 41.47 -32.81 -33.83
N PHE A 20 41.28 -32.54 -35.14
CA PHE A 20 42.39 -32.53 -36.10
C PHE A 20 42.46 -31.36 -37.11
N VAL A 21 41.59 -30.33 -37.05
CA VAL A 21 41.62 -29.24 -38.05
C VAL A 21 41.79 -27.85 -37.39
N PRO A 22 42.86 -27.09 -37.70
CA PRO A 22 43.11 -25.76 -37.11
C PRO A 22 42.19 -24.65 -37.64
N THR A 23 41.97 -23.64 -36.79
CA THR A 23 40.89 -22.64 -36.81
C THR A 23 40.99 -21.48 -37.82
N GLN A 24 41.60 -21.67 -38.98
CA GLN A 24 41.62 -20.62 -40.02
C GLN A 24 41.19 -21.14 -41.39
N THR A 25 39.87 -21.11 -41.64
CA THR A 25 39.19 -20.79 -42.93
C THR A 25 37.69 -21.10 -42.80
N HIS A 26 36.98 -20.40 -41.91
CA HIS A 26 35.55 -20.65 -41.70
C HIS A 26 34.63 -20.09 -42.81
N ALA A 27 35.11 -19.22 -43.71
CA ALA A 27 34.26 -18.63 -44.74
C ALA A 27 33.76 -19.64 -45.79
N GLY A 28 34.53 -20.69 -46.10
CA GLY A 28 34.15 -21.73 -47.07
C GLY A 28 33.15 -22.75 -46.50
N PHE A 29 33.30 -23.14 -45.24
CA PHE A 29 32.38 -24.07 -44.58
C PHE A 29 31.01 -23.44 -44.33
N PHE A 30 30.93 -22.15 -43.98
CA PHE A 30 29.66 -21.44 -43.90
C PHE A 30 29.00 -21.23 -45.28
N GLY A 31 29.78 -21.11 -46.37
CA GLY A 31 29.26 -21.04 -47.74
C GLY A 31 28.72 -22.38 -48.25
N TRP A 32 29.40 -23.49 -47.96
CA TRP A 32 28.91 -24.83 -48.27
C TRP A 32 27.75 -25.25 -47.35
N MET A 33 27.79 -24.92 -46.05
CA MET A 33 26.61 -25.03 -45.16
C MET A 33 25.44 -24.23 -45.73
N LYS A 34 25.63 -22.99 -46.20
CA LYS A 34 24.53 -22.23 -46.84
C LYS A 34 23.96 -22.92 -48.07
N ASN A 35 24.76 -23.63 -48.86
CA ASN A 35 24.28 -24.35 -50.06
C ASN A 35 23.72 -25.74 -49.77
N VAL A 36 24.14 -26.41 -48.70
CA VAL A 36 23.51 -27.65 -48.23
C VAL A 36 22.21 -27.33 -47.47
N PHE A 37 22.19 -26.25 -46.66
CA PHE A 37 21.03 -25.82 -45.88
C PHE A 37 20.06 -24.89 -46.62
N SER A 38 20.39 -24.33 -47.80
CA SER A 38 19.41 -23.57 -48.60
C SER A 38 18.50 -24.43 -49.47
N LYS A 39 18.79 -25.73 -49.63
CA LYS A 39 17.81 -26.68 -50.18
C LYS A 39 16.95 -27.38 -49.12
N ASP A 40 17.30 -27.23 -47.84
CA ASP A 40 16.47 -27.64 -46.70
C ASP A 40 15.73 -26.45 -46.03
N ALA A 41 16.00 -25.21 -46.45
CA ALA A 41 15.31 -24.00 -45.97
C ALA A 41 13.95 -23.73 -46.64
N GLU A 42 13.58 -24.47 -47.69
CA GLU A 42 12.22 -24.49 -48.25
C GLU A 42 11.36 -25.64 -47.69
N ASN A 43 11.84 -26.38 -46.67
CA ASN A 43 11.12 -27.57 -46.17
C ASN A 43 11.25 -27.84 -44.65
N GLN A 44 11.44 -26.80 -43.82
CA GLN A 44 11.34 -26.90 -42.36
C GLN A 44 10.53 -25.76 -41.69
N THR A 45 9.49 -25.26 -42.35
CA THR A 45 8.26 -24.89 -41.64
C THR A 45 7.25 -26.00 -41.90
N ALA A 46 6.80 -26.66 -40.84
CA ALA A 46 5.85 -27.79 -40.84
C ALA A 46 6.39 -29.17 -41.30
N GLN A 47 6.90 -29.96 -40.35
CA GLN A 47 6.40 -31.33 -40.17
C GLN A 47 5.81 -31.40 -38.77
N VAL A 48 4.51 -31.14 -38.63
CA VAL A 48 3.50 -32.20 -38.75
C VAL A 48 3.95 -33.42 -37.97
N ILE A 49 3.72 -33.36 -36.66
CA ILE A 49 3.05 -34.46 -35.97
C ILE A 49 1.93 -34.89 -36.91
N LYS A 50 2.12 -36.01 -37.62
CA LYS A 50 1.04 -36.62 -38.38
C LYS A 50 -0.01 -37.08 -37.38
N THR A 51 -0.99 -36.21 -37.22
CA THR A 51 -2.39 -36.51 -36.96
C THR A 51 -2.69 -37.27 -35.67
N THR A 52 -2.76 -36.50 -34.58
CA THR A 52 -4.03 -36.35 -33.89
C THR A 52 -4.45 -34.89 -34.00
N ARG A 53 -5.46 -34.63 -34.84
CA ARG A 53 -6.19 -33.37 -35.08
C ARG A 53 -5.79 -32.20 -34.14
N ASN A 54 -5.24 -31.10 -34.69
CA ASN A 54 -5.24 -29.79 -34.02
C ASN A 54 -6.70 -29.39 -33.80
N ARG A 55 -7.25 -29.77 -32.65
CA ARG A 55 -8.53 -29.29 -32.16
C ARG A 55 -8.27 -27.99 -31.41
N PRO A 56 -9.23 -27.05 -31.40
CA PRO A 56 -9.21 -25.94 -30.45
C PRO A 56 -8.94 -26.48 -29.04
N ILE A 57 -8.01 -25.86 -28.33
CA ILE A 57 -7.74 -26.17 -26.93
C ILE A 57 -8.75 -25.36 -26.12
N GLY A 58 -9.57 -26.03 -25.31
CA GLY A 58 -10.47 -25.36 -24.39
C GLY A 58 -9.71 -25.02 -23.11
N MET A 59 -9.78 -23.76 -22.70
CA MET A 59 -9.48 -23.30 -21.35
C MET A 59 -10.80 -22.81 -20.75
N ASP A 60 -10.95 -22.78 -19.43
CA ASP A 60 -12.21 -22.40 -18.80
C ASP A 60 -12.57 -20.96 -19.24
N GLY A 61 -13.75 -20.79 -19.83
CA GLY A 61 -14.22 -19.53 -20.40
C GLY A 61 -13.63 -19.10 -21.74
N GLU A 62 -12.70 -19.85 -22.35
CA GLU A 62 -11.99 -19.48 -23.58
C GLU A 62 -11.81 -20.64 -24.59
N ALA A 63 -11.77 -20.32 -25.89
CA ALA A 63 -11.27 -21.22 -26.91
C ALA A 63 -10.40 -20.50 -27.94
N ARG A 64 -9.23 -21.08 -28.26
CA ARG A 64 -8.30 -20.56 -29.27
C ARG A 64 -7.77 -21.62 -30.22
N GLY A 65 -7.36 -21.18 -31.42
CA GLY A 65 -6.64 -22.01 -32.38
C GLY A 65 -6.95 -21.66 -33.84
N HIS A 66 -6.69 -22.61 -34.74
CA HIS A 66 -7.01 -22.50 -36.16
C HIS A 66 -8.10 -23.49 -36.56
N GLY A 67 -9.20 -23.02 -37.13
CA GLY A 67 -10.29 -23.89 -37.55
C GLY A 67 -11.59 -23.15 -37.88
N LYS A 68 -12.67 -23.92 -38.06
CA LYS A 68 -14.01 -23.38 -38.33
C LYS A 68 -14.92 -23.29 -37.11
N LYS A 69 -14.55 -23.91 -36.00
CA LYS A 69 -15.43 -24.11 -34.86
C LYS A 69 -14.64 -24.06 -33.57
N PHE A 70 -14.99 -23.13 -32.70
CA PHE A 70 -14.37 -22.87 -31.41
C PHE A 70 -15.44 -23.06 -30.35
N LYS A 71 -15.17 -23.89 -29.35
CA LYS A 71 -16.14 -24.23 -28.30
C LYS A 71 -15.60 -23.75 -26.98
N VAL A 72 -16.18 -22.66 -26.47
CA VAL A 72 -15.97 -22.23 -25.10
C VAL A 72 -16.72 -23.19 -24.17
N LYS A 73 -16.11 -23.52 -23.05
CA LYS A 73 -16.68 -24.36 -22.00
C LYS A 73 -16.41 -23.74 -20.65
N ASP A 74 -17.23 -24.11 -19.66
CA ASP A 74 -17.04 -23.73 -18.27
C ASP A 74 -16.95 -22.19 -18.12
N SER A 75 -17.73 -21.46 -18.93
CA SER A 75 -17.77 -19.99 -18.94
C SER A 75 -18.70 -19.42 -17.86
N HIS A 76 -18.30 -18.29 -17.26
CA HIS A 76 -19.15 -17.52 -16.33
C HIS A 76 -20.34 -16.82 -16.95
N TYR A 77 -20.43 -16.82 -18.27
CA TYR A 77 -21.54 -16.21 -18.97
C TYR A 77 -22.33 -17.22 -19.78
N ALA A 78 -21.66 -17.86 -20.75
CA ALA A 78 -22.27 -18.89 -21.59
C ALA A 78 -21.19 -19.74 -22.28
N ASP A 79 -21.45 -21.03 -22.39
CA ASP A 79 -20.64 -21.98 -23.17
C ASP A 79 -20.89 -21.79 -24.68
N VAL A 80 -20.37 -20.67 -25.18
CA VAL A 80 -20.58 -20.20 -26.54
C VAL A 80 -19.80 -21.05 -27.53
N VAL A 81 -20.43 -21.29 -28.68
CA VAL A 81 -19.76 -21.91 -29.82
C VAL A 81 -19.70 -20.91 -30.96
N LEU A 82 -18.48 -20.52 -31.34
CA LEU A 82 -18.20 -19.70 -32.50
C LEU A 82 -17.93 -20.62 -33.71
N GLU A 83 -18.65 -20.38 -34.80
CA GLU A 83 -18.44 -21.02 -36.09
C GLU A 83 -18.16 -19.99 -37.18
N SER A 84 -17.18 -20.27 -38.04
CA SER A 84 -16.83 -19.43 -39.18
C SER A 84 -17.08 -20.17 -40.50
N SER A 85 -17.48 -19.42 -41.55
CA SER A 85 -17.73 -19.98 -42.88
C SER A 85 -16.50 -20.65 -43.50
N THR A 86 -15.31 -20.11 -43.22
CA THR A 86 -13.98 -20.60 -43.64
C THR A 86 -13.08 -20.79 -42.42
N PRO A 87 -12.04 -21.64 -42.49
CA PRO A 87 -11.10 -21.77 -41.36
C PRO A 87 -10.39 -20.44 -41.10
N ILE A 88 -10.32 -20.03 -39.82
CA ILE A 88 -9.63 -18.83 -39.36
C ILE A 88 -8.74 -19.18 -38.16
N THR A 89 -7.74 -18.34 -37.88
CA THR A 89 -7.11 -18.31 -36.56
C THR A 89 -7.86 -17.31 -35.71
N ALA A 90 -8.41 -17.79 -34.59
CA ALA A 90 -9.22 -16.97 -33.72
C ALA A 90 -9.12 -17.41 -32.26
N GLU A 91 -9.46 -16.46 -31.40
CA GLU A 91 -9.66 -16.64 -29.98
C GLU A 91 -11.05 -16.09 -29.62
N ILE A 92 -11.73 -16.79 -28.72
CA ILE A 92 -13.00 -16.35 -28.16
C ILE A 92 -13.01 -16.54 -26.65
N LYS A 93 -13.32 -15.46 -25.93
CA LYS A 93 -13.57 -15.43 -24.48
C LYS A 93 -15.03 -15.12 -24.20
N SER A 94 -15.59 -15.78 -23.18
CA SER A 94 -16.97 -15.56 -22.71
C SER A 94 -16.95 -15.31 -21.20
N ILE A 95 -17.07 -14.04 -20.80
CA ILE A 95 -16.81 -13.56 -19.44
C ILE A 95 -17.94 -12.62 -19.03
N GLN A 96 -18.65 -12.93 -17.95
CA GLN A 96 -19.69 -12.11 -17.30
C GLN A 96 -20.33 -11.01 -18.18
N ASN A 97 -21.30 -11.37 -19.03
CA ASN A 97 -22.02 -10.47 -19.95
C ASN A 97 -21.18 -9.80 -21.05
N LEU A 98 -19.99 -10.33 -21.35
CA LEU A 98 -19.08 -9.89 -22.41
C LEU A 98 -18.59 -11.11 -23.22
N ILE A 99 -18.69 -11.02 -24.54
CA ILE A 99 -17.97 -11.92 -25.45
C ILE A 99 -16.88 -11.11 -26.15
N VAL A 100 -15.64 -11.59 -26.10
CA VAL A 100 -14.51 -11.03 -26.85
C VAL A 100 -14.10 -12.04 -27.90
N ILE A 101 -14.02 -11.63 -29.16
CA ILE A 101 -13.50 -12.46 -30.26
C ILE A 101 -12.33 -11.73 -30.89
N ARG A 102 -11.23 -12.45 -31.08
CA ARG A 102 -10.08 -11.97 -31.84
C ARG A 102 -9.88 -12.82 -33.06
N THR A 103 -9.54 -12.17 -34.16
CA THR A 103 -9.21 -12.86 -35.41
C THR A 103 -7.90 -12.34 -35.95
N GLU A 104 -7.07 -13.24 -36.46
CA GLU A 104 -5.92 -12.87 -37.28
C GLU A 104 -6.34 -12.60 -38.72
N THR A 105 -5.40 -12.11 -39.53
CA THR A 105 -5.61 -11.89 -40.96
C THR A 105 -5.94 -13.20 -41.69
N ALA A 106 -7.01 -13.16 -42.49
CA ALA A 106 -7.42 -14.22 -43.40
C ALA A 106 -8.04 -13.63 -44.69
N ASP A 107 -7.99 -14.38 -45.78
CA ASP A 107 -8.43 -13.86 -47.08
C ASP A 107 -9.95 -13.75 -47.20
N GLY A 108 -10.45 -12.51 -47.24
CA GLY A 108 -11.79 -12.16 -47.71
C GLY A 108 -12.84 -11.86 -46.62
N GLN A 109 -14.11 -11.92 -47.03
CA GLN A 109 -15.27 -11.74 -46.14
C GLN A 109 -15.76 -13.11 -45.66
N ILE A 110 -15.97 -13.23 -44.35
CA ILE A 110 -16.45 -14.44 -43.70
C ILE A 110 -17.77 -14.19 -42.98
N VAL A 111 -18.50 -15.26 -42.69
CA VAL A 111 -19.66 -15.25 -41.80
C VAL A 111 -19.25 -15.87 -40.47
N LEU A 112 -19.43 -15.13 -39.38
CA LEU A 112 -19.33 -15.64 -38.02
C LEU A 112 -20.72 -15.96 -37.48
N SER A 113 -20.84 -17.10 -36.82
CA SER A 113 -22.06 -17.60 -36.19
C SER A 113 -21.77 -17.95 -34.74
N LEU A 114 -22.45 -17.33 -33.80
CA LEU A 114 -22.41 -17.69 -32.39
C LEU A 114 -23.68 -18.46 -32.02
N SER A 115 -23.52 -19.52 -31.25
CA SER A 115 -24.63 -20.31 -30.70
C SER A 115 -24.43 -20.52 -29.19
N ASN A 116 -25.51 -20.91 -28.51
CA ASN A 116 -25.61 -21.05 -27.04
C ASN A 116 -25.51 -19.74 -26.26
N LEU A 117 -25.76 -18.59 -26.89
CA LEU A 117 -25.91 -17.34 -26.14
C LEU A 117 -27.25 -17.33 -25.39
N PRO A 118 -27.39 -16.51 -24.33
CA PRO A 118 -28.68 -16.12 -23.77
C PRO A 118 -29.71 -15.78 -24.85
N LYS A 119 -30.90 -16.39 -24.73
CA LYS A 119 -31.97 -16.32 -25.74
C LYS A 119 -32.67 -14.97 -25.71
N ASN A 120 -33.03 -14.44 -26.88
CA ASN A 120 -33.72 -13.15 -27.03
C ASN A 120 -33.00 -11.96 -26.35
N THR A 121 -31.68 -12.05 -26.20
CA THR A 121 -30.83 -11.06 -25.53
C THR A 121 -30.28 -10.08 -26.55
N THR A 122 -30.31 -8.80 -26.21
CA THR A 122 -29.71 -7.74 -27.01
C THR A 122 -28.22 -7.61 -26.67
N TYR A 123 -27.39 -7.60 -27.70
CA TYR A 123 -25.96 -7.33 -27.64
C TYR A 123 -25.62 -6.12 -28.51
N PHE A 124 -24.63 -5.35 -28.08
CA PHE A 124 -24.01 -4.32 -28.87
C PHE A 124 -22.66 -4.84 -29.37
N LYS A 125 -22.54 -4.99 -30.68
CA LYS A 125 -21.30 -5.40 -31.35
C LYS A 125 -20.42 -4.20 -31.63
N TYR A 126 -19.15 -4.35 -31.29
CA TYR A 126 -18.08 -3.40 -31.60
C TYR A 126 -16.96 -4.14 -32.32
N ILE A 127 -16.26 -3.44 -33.21
CA ILE A 127 -15.09 -3.95 -33.93
C ILE A 127 -13.99 -2.90 -33.76
N ASP A 128 -12.87 -3.29 -33.17
CA ASP A 128 -11.63 -2.55 -32.89
C ASP A 128 -11.76 -1.32 -31.97
N SER A 129 -12.94 -0.72 -31.87
CA SER A 129 -13.23 0.43 -31.02
C SER A 129 -14.68 0.37 -30.51
N LEU A 130 -14.91 0.87 -29.30
CA LEU A 130 -16.23 0.96 -28.67
C LEU A 130 -17.05 2.15 -29.20
N ARG A 131 -16.58 2.88 -30.21
CA ARG A 131 -17.31 4.00 -30.83
C ARG A 131 -18.60 3.60 -31.54
N THR A 132 -18.53 2.53 -32.34
CA THR A 132 -19.62 2.17 -33.26
C THR A 132 -20.30 0.89 -32.81
N ALA A 133 -21.42 1.05 -32.10
CA ALA A 133 -22.25 -0.06 -31.67
C ALA A 133 -23.22 -0.48 -32.77
N GLU A 134 -23.18 -1.75 -33.18
CA GLU A 134 -24.25 -2.38 -33.95
C GLU A 134 -25.12 -3.22 -33.00
N GLU A 135 -26.39 -2.85 -32.84
CA GLU A 135 -27.33 -3.62 -32.03
C GLU A 135 -27.70 -4.92 -32.75
N MET A 136 -27.55 -6.04 -32.05
CA MET A 136 -27.90 -7.36 -32.53
C MET A 136 -28.71 -8.09 -31.45
N LYS A 137 -29.62 -8.95 -31.88
CA LYS A 137 -30.47 -9.71 -30.96
C LYS A 137 -30.37 -11.19 -31.25
N THR A 138 -30.13 -11.99 -30.22
CA THR A 138 -30.15 -13.45 -30.35
C THR A 138 -31.57 -13.93 -30.62
N ASP A 139 -31.70 -14.99 -31.42
CA ASP A 139 -32.99 -15.60 -31.68
C ASP A 139 -33.49 -16.46 -30.48
N SER A 140 -34.62 -17.15 -30.66
CA SER A 140 -35.18 -18.05 -29.64
C SER A 140 -34.30 -19.25 -29.30
N ALA A 141 -33.29 -19.55 -30.12
CA ALA A 141 -32.32 -20.60 -29.90
C ALA A 141 -31.00 -20.07 -29.29
N GLY A 142 -30.86 -18.76 -29.10
CA GLY A 142 -29.60 -18.16 -28.62
C GLY A 142 -28.54 -18.06 -29.72
N PHE A 143 -28.99 -17.95 -30.98
CA PHE A 143 -28.13 -17.86 -32.15
C PHE A 143 -27.98 -16.43 -32.65
N LEU A 144 -26.79 -16.09 -33.15
CA LEU A 144 -26.46 -14.79 -33.71
C LEU A 144 -25.45 -14.95 -34.86
N THR A 145 -25.58 -14.16 -35.92
CA THR A 145 -24.64 -14.21 -37.06
C THR A 145 -24.37 -12.82 -37.64
N PHE A 146 -23.14 -12.61 -38.12
CA PHE A 146 -22.74 -11.40 -38.82
C PHE A 146 -21.56 -11.63 -39.78
N ASN A 147 -21.38 -10.73 -40.73
CA ASN A 147 -20.24 -10.73 -41.65
C ASN A 147 -19.04 -10.02 -41.03
N LEU A 148 -17.84 -10.55 -41.26
CA LEU A 148 -16.56 -9.94 -40.88
C LEU A 148 -15.63 -9.91 -42.09
N ASN A 149 -14.95 -8.79 -42.31
CA ASN A 149 -13.81 -8.74 -43.25
C ASN A 149 -12.56 -9.13 -42.46
N THR A 150 -11.81 -10.13 -42.89
CA THR A 150 -10.59 -10.58 -42.19
C THR A 150 -9.30 -10.11 -42.87
N SER A 151 -9.37 -9.12 -43.77
CA SER A 151 -8.18 -8.57 -44.45
C SER A 151 -7.17 -7.93 -43.49
N SER A 152 -7.59 -7.66 -42.25
CA SER A 152 -6.77 -7.22 -41.12
C SER A 152 -7.16 -8.03 -39.88
N PRO A 153 -6.31 -8.08 -38.84
CA PRO A 153 -6.72 -8.57 -37.53
C PRO A 153 -7.84 -7.71 -36.95
N HIS A 154 -8.69 -8.30 -36.12
CA HIS A 154 -9.80 -7.60 -35.48
C HIS A 154 -10.01 -8.05 -34.05
N ILE A 155 -10.45 -7.13 -33.19
CA ILE A 155 -11.04 -7.43 -31.88
C ILE A 155 -12.51 -7.05 -31.89
N ILE A 156 -13.36 -7.97 -31.44
CA ILE A 156 -14.81 -7.85 -31.52
C ILE A 156 -15.38 -8.02 -30.13
N PHE A 157 -16.20 -7.07 -29.70
CA PHE A 157 -16.90 -7.12 -28.42
C PHE A 157 -18.39 -7.32 -28.64
N LEU A 158 -19.02 -8.25 -27.92
CA LEU A 158 -20.46 -8.31 -27.75
C LEU A 158 -20.78 -8.05 -26.28
N GLN A 159 -21.29 -6.87 -25.97
CA GLN A 159 -21.66 -6.49 -24.61
C GLN A 159 -23.15 -6.17 -24.49
N THR A 160 -23.73 -6.43 -23.32
CA THR A 160 -25.18 -6.27 -23.09
C THR A 160 -25.59 -4.82 -22.80
N LYS A 161 -24.63 -3.94 -22.54
CA LYS A 161 -24.84 -2.51 -22.29
C LYS A 161 -23.94 -1.66 -23.17
N LYS A 162 -24.46 -0.49 -23.55
CA LYS A 162 -23.69 0.56 -24.21
C LYS A 162 -23.35 1.63 -23.18
N SER A 163 -22.07 1.85 -22.93
CA SER A 163 -21.60 2.89 -22.02
C SER A 163 -20.12 3.14 -22.24
N THR A 164 -19.74 4.24 -22.92
CA THR A 164 -18.31 4.54 -23.16
C THR A 164 -18.03 6.04 -23.30
N ARG A 165 -16.94 6.49 -22.68
CA ARG A 165 -16.30 7.80 -22.82
C ARG A 165 -14.98 7.64 -23.57
N PHE A 166 -14.70 8.54 -24.49
CA PHE A 166 -13.52 8.46 -25.36
C PHE A 166 -12.53 9.56 -24.99
N ILE A 167 -11.29 9.19 -24.72
CA ILE A 167 -10.19 10.14 -24.49
C ILE A 167 -9.22 10.04 -25.67
N ASN A 168 -8.93 11.17 -26.29
CA ASN A 168 -8.05 11.27 -27.44
C ASN A 168 -7.26 12.58 -27.42
N ASP A 169 -6.25 12.69 -28.27
CA ASP A 169 -5.40 13.87 -28.39
C ASP A 169 -6.02 14.94 -29.31
N ASP A 170 -7.20 15.44 -28.92
CA ASP A 170 -7.82 16.61 -29.52
C ASP A 170 -7.78 17.83 -28.58
N ALA A 171 -8.29 18.97 -29.05
CA ALA A 171 -8.27 20.22 -28.29
C ALA A 171 -9.03 20.15 -26.93
N THR A 172 -9.89 19.14 -26.77
CA THR A 172 -10.74 18.92 -25.60
C THR A 172 -10.42 17.63 -24.83
N GLY A 173 -9.46 16.83 -25.30
CA GLY A 173 -9.20 15.50 -24.76
C GLY A 173 -10.33 14.52 -25.07
N GLY A 174 -11.06 14.72 -26.17
CA GLY A 174 -12.31 14.03 -26.47
C GLY A 174 -13.39 14.35 -25.44
N ASN A 175 -13.83 13.32 -24.71
CA ASN A 175 -14.82 13.47 -23.64
C ASN A 175 -14.22 13.94 -22.31
N CYS A 176 -12.90 14.12 -22.21
CA CYS A 176 -12.26 14.47 -20.95
C CYS A 176 -12.88 15.71 -20.29
N THR A 177 -13.14 16.78 -21.03
CA THR A 177 -13.77 18.01 -20.50
C THR A 177 -15.17 17.81 -19.89
N ALA A 178 -15.86 16.72 -20.22
CA ALA A 178 -17.15 16.36 -19.64
C ALA A 178 -17.03 15.49 -18.38
N ILE A 179 -15.85 14.91 -18.13
CA ILE A 179 -15.59 13.98 -17.03
C ILE A 179 -14.41 14.37 -16.14
N GLY A 180 -13.80 15.53 -16.41
CA GLY A 180 -12.51 15.91 -15.87
C GLY A 180 -11.95 17.19 -16.49
N ILE A 181 -10.67 17.41 -16.24
CA ILE A 181 -9.88 18.53 -16.74
C ILE A 181 -8.85 17.99 -17.72
N TRP A 182 -8.94 18.45 -18.97
CA TRP A 182 -7.95 18.16 -20.01
C TRP A 182 -6.79 19.15 -19.96
N THR A 183 -5.57 18.63 -19.86
CA THR A 183 -4.33 19.42 -19.94
C THR A 183 -3.58 19.05 -21.22
N ALA A 184 -3.80 19.84 -22.29
CA ALA A 184 -3.26 19.54 -23.61
C ALA A 184 -1.72 19.46 -23.67
N SER A 185 -1.01 20.28 -22.88
CA SER A 185 0.46 20.29 -22.88
C SER A 185 1.09 18.98 -22.37
N THR A 186 0.36 18.22 -21.57
CA THR A 186 0.80 16.94 -20.99
C THR A 186 -0.07 15.77 -21.44
N LYS A 187 -1.00 16.00 -22.37
CA LYS A 187 -2.00 15.02 -22.83
C LYS A 187 -2.70 14.28 -21.68
N THR A 188 -2.99 15.02 -20.61
CA THR A 188 -3.49 14.45 -19.36
C THR A 188 -4.97 14.73 -19.19
N CYS A 189 -5.75 13.67 -18.98
CA CYS A 189 -7.10 13.77 -18.47
C CYS A 189 -7.12 13.49 -16.97
N ASN A 190 -7.37 14.53 -16.18
CA ASN A 190 -7.56 14.41 -14.73
C ASN A 190 -9.06 14.29 -14.45
N LEU A 191 -9.52 13.14 -13.94
CA LEU A 191 -10.93 13.00 -13.56
C LEU A 191 -11.27 13.96 -12.40
N ASN A 192 -12.51 14.43 -12.37
CA ASN A 192 -13.05 15.28 -11.30
C ASN A 192 -14.36 14.75 -10.71
N GLN A 193 -14.77 13.57 -11.14
CA GLN A 193 -15.98 12.89 -10.70
C GLN A 193 -15.84 11.38 -10.90
N ASP A 194 -16.62 10.63 -10.13
CA ASP A 194 -16.78 9.20 -10.35
C ASP A 194 -17.63 8.94 -11.60
N LEU A 195 -17.38 7.80 -12.24
CA LEU A 195 -17.99 7.44 -13.51
C LEU A 195 -18.63 6.06 -13.44
N THR A 196 -19.58 5.81 -14.35
CA THR A 196 -20.24 4.51 -14.50
C THR A 196 -20.08 3.90 -15.89
N GLU A 197 -19.27 4.55 -16.72
CA GLU A 197 -19.11 4.26 -18.13
C GLU A 197 -17.68 3.85 -18.46
N THR A 198 -17.49 2.87 -19.33
CA THR A 198 -16.16 2.49 -19.84
C THR A 198 -15.40 3.72 -20.32
N ILE A 199 -14.09 3.77 -20.11
CA ILE A 199 -13.21 4.76 -20.74
C ILE A 199 -12.38 4.06 -21.82
N GLU A 200 -12.47 4.50 -23.07
CA GLU A 200 -11.57 4.09 -24.14
C GLU A 200 -10.52 5.19 -24.38
N ILE A 201 -9.24 4.82 -24.37
CA ILE A 201 -8.12 5.70 -24.71
C ILE A 201 -7.69 5.43 -26.15
N GLU A 202 -7.75 6.46 -26.99
CA GLU A 202 -7.65 6.32 -28.45
C GLU A 202 -6.45 7.01 -29.07
N SER A 203 -5.54 7.55 -28.25
CA SER A 203 -4.34 8.22 -28.74
C SER A 203 -3.12 7.81 -27.91
N ASP A 204 -1.95 7.92 -28.54
CA ASP A 204 -0.68 7.64 -27.89
C ASP A 204 -0.35 8.73 -26.85
N ASP A 205 0.48 8.36 -25.87
CA ASP A 205 1.01 9.21 -24.81
C ASP A 205 -0.04 9.89 -23.91
N ILE A 206 -1.29 9.41 -23.95
CA ILE A 206 -2.36 9.90 -23.07
C ILE A 206 -2.07 9.46 -21.63
N THR A 207 -2.20 10.40 -20.70
CA THR A 207 -2.27 10.09 -19.27
C THR A 207 -3.72 10.21 -18.79
N LEU A 208 -4.29 9.12 -18.31
CA LEU A 208 -5.52 9.12 -17.52
C LEU A 208 -5.13 9.10 -16.03
N ASP A 209 -5.31 10.23 -15.36
CA ASP A 209 -5.16 10.34 -13.91
C ASP A 209 -6.55 10.34 -13.28
N GLY A 210 -6.87 9.26 -12.56
CA GLY A 210 -8.12 9.16 -11.84
C GLY A 210 -8.26 10.18 -10.72
N ASN A 211 -7.15 10.78 -10.26
CA ASN A 211 -7.15 11.77 -9.17
C ASN A 211 -7.92 11.28 -7.91
N GLY A 212 -7.88 9.97 -7.64
CA GLY A 212 -8.59 9.31 -6.55
C GLY A 212 -10.05 8.92 -6.82
N HIS A 213 -10.58 9.24 -8.01
CA HIS A 213 -11.96 8.90 -8.39
C HIS A 213 -12.16 7.42 -8.73
N THR A 214 -13.43 7.02 -8.76
CA THR A 214 -13.84 5.64 -9.00
C THR A 214 -14.62 5.49 -10.30
N LEU A 215 -14.31 4.44 -11.06
CA LEU A 215 -15.11 3.95 -12.16
C LEU A 215 -15.87 2.69 -11.71
N THR A 216 -17.21 2.73 -11.73
CA THR A 216 -18.08 1.63 -11.26
C THR A 216 -18.95 1.09 -12.39
N GLY A 217 -18.74 -0.17 -12.75
CA GLY A 217 -19.47 -0.85 -13.81
C GLY A 217 -20.78 -1.45 -13.34
N SER A 218 -21.25 -2.43 -14.11
CA SER A 218 -22.46 -3.18 -13.76
C SER A 218 -22.33 -4.65 -14.14
N ASN A 219 -21.14 -5.21 -13.90
CA ASN A 219 -20.75 -6.59 -14.19
C ASN A 219 -20.83 -6.92 -15.69
N THR A 220 -20.39 -5.98 -16.54
CA THR A 220 -20.33 -6.13 -18.00
C THR A 220 -19.33 -5.12 -18.59
N GLY A 221 -18.64 -5.51 -19.66
CA GLY A 221 -17.76 -4.62 -20.43
C GLY A 221 -16.41 -4.38 -19.76
N ASN A 222 -15.64 -3.45 -20.33
CA ASN A 222 -14.32 -3.06 -19.82
C ASN A 222 -14.47 -1.80 -18.95
N GLY A 223 -13.70 -1.65 -17.87
CA GLY A 223 -13.60 -0.39 -17.16
C GLY A 223 -12.79 0.60 -17.97
N ILE A 224 -11.50 0.32 -18.16
CA ILE A 224 -10.61 1.11 -19.02
C ILE A 224 -10.15 0.24 -20.17
N PHE A 225 -10.30 0.72 -21.41
CA PHE A 225 -9.92 0.00 -22.62
C PHE A 225 -8.87 0.78 -23.41
N VAL A 226 -7.79 0.09 -23.79
CA VAL A 226 -6.70 0.62 -24.61
C VAL A 226 -6.41 -0.35 -25.74
N ASN A 227 -6.55 0.09 -26.98
CA ASN A 227 -6.28 -0.73 -28.16
C ASN A 227 -5.22 -0.09 -29.07
N GLU A 228 -4.13 -0.80 -29.31
CA GLU A 228 -3.04 -0.42 -30.21
C GLU A 228 -2.50 1.00 -29.96
N ARG A 229 -2.28 1.35 -28.68
CA ARG A 229 -1.68 2.63 -28.25
C ARG A 229 -0.34 2.47 -27.58
N THR A 230 0.50 3.49 -27.74
CA THR A 230 1.84 3.56 -27.16
C THR A 230 1.93 4.62 -26.08
N GLY A 231 2.69 4.35 -25.01
CA GLY A 231 3.05 5.35 -23.99
C GLY A 231 1.90 5.79 -23.08
N VAL A 232 0.76 5.08 -23.09
CA VAL A 232 -0.40 5.40 -22.25
C VAL A 232 -0.05 5.22 -20.78
N THR A 233 -0.48 6.15 -19.93
CA THR A 233 -0.36 6.03 -18.46
C THR A 233 -1.73 6.08 -17.82
N ILE A 234 -2.06 5.08 -17.00
CA ILE A 234 -3.29 5.00 -16.21
C ILE A 234 -2.87 5.01 -14.74
N LYS A 235 -3.34 5.98 -13.95
CA LYS A 235 -2.91 6.07 -12.54
C LYS A 235 -3.95 6.66 -11.59
N ASN A 236 -3.77 6.38 -10.30
CA ASN A 236 -4.53 6.95 -9.19
C ASN A 236 -6.06 6.81 -9.36
N ILE A 237 -6.52 5.63 -9.75
CA ILE A 237 -7.94 5.37 -10.03
C ILE A 237 -8.40 4.07 -9.36
N THR A 238 -9.65 4.04 -8.92
CA THR A 238 -10.32 2.81 -8.52
C THR A 238 -11.25 2.34 -9.65
N VAL A 239 -11.21 1.05 -10.01
CA VAL A 239 -12.10 0.45 -11.02
C VAL A 239 -12.80 -0.75 -10.41
N LYS A 240 -14.13 -0.84 -10.52
CA LYS A 240 -14.89 -1.97 -9.96
C LYS A 240 -16.13 -2.35 -10.74
N ASP A 241 -16.61 -3.58 -10.53
CA ASP A 241 -17.85 -4.11 -11.12
C ASP A 241 -17.83 -4.17 -12.67
N PHE A 242 -16.71 -4.54 -13.31
CA PHE A 242 -16.62 -4.76 -14.77
C PHE A 242 -16.31 -6.23 -15.10
N SER A 243 -16.54 -6.64 -16.36
CA SER A 243 -16.03 -7.94 -16.81
C SER A 243 -14.50 -7.91 -16.75
N ASN A 244 -13.91 -6.89 -17.37
CA ASN A 244 -12.49 -6.58 -17.28
C ASN A 244 -12.32 -5.20 -16.64
N GLY A 245 -11.56 -5.07 -15.56
CA GLY A 245 -11.27 -3.78 -14.94
C GLY A 245 -10.50 -2.87 -15.89
N ILE A 246 -9.29 -3.30 -16.26
CA ILE A 246 -8.45 -2.64 -17.26
C ILE A 246 -8.08 -3.65 -18.34
N TYR A 247 -8.46 -3.37 -19.59
CA TYR A 247 -8.10 -4.19 -20.74
C TYR A 247 -7.21 -3.42 -21.70
N ILE A 248 -5.98 -3.89 -21.87
CA ILE A 248 -4.98 -3.33 -22.77
C ILE A 248 -4.68 -4.35 -23.84
N THR A 249 -4.65 -3.93 -25.09
CA THR A 249 -4.22 -4.82 -26.16
C THR A 249 -3.51 -4.14 -27.31
N GLY A 250 -2.48 -4.81 -27.83
CA GLY A 250 -1.60 -4.23 -28.82
C GLY A 250 -0.86 -3.00 -28.27
N GLY A 251 0.01 -2.40 -29.08
CA GLY A 251 0.77 -1.21 -28.68
C GLY A 251 1.95 -1.49 -27.75
N SER A 252 2.47 -0.44 -27.10
CA SER A 252 3.70 -0.57 -26.30
C SER A 252 3.84 0.42 -25.14
N GLY A 253 4.57 0.03 -24.09
CA GLY A 253 5.02 0.94 -23.05
C GLY A 253 3.91 1.52 -22.16
N THR A 254 2.77 0.84 -22.03
CA THR A 254 1.69 1.28 -21.13
C THR A 254 2.12 1.16 -19.67
N LYS A 255 1.76 2.17 -18.87
CA LYS A 255 2.01 2.20 -17.42
C LYS A 255 0.69 2.19 -16.66
N VAL A 256 0.55 1.29 -15.69
CA VAL A 256 -0.57 1.20 -14.75
C VAL A 256 -0.01 1.36 -13.35
N GLN A 257 -0.33 2.46 -12.66
CA GLN A 257 0.34 2.86 -11.42
C GLN A 257 -0.66 3.28 -10.35
N ASN A 258 -0.54 2.78 -9.12
CA ASN A 258 -1.42 3.16 -8.01
C ASN A 258 -2.91 2.97 -8.34
N VAL A 259 -3.26 1.81 -8.90
CA VAL A 259 -4.65 1.48 -9.26
C VAL A 259 -5.21 0.48 -8.26
N ASN A 260 -6.48 0.67 -7.89
CA ASN A 260 -7.23 -0.32 -7.15
C ASN A 260 -8.29 -0.94 -8.06
N VAL A 261 -8.23 -2.24 -8.31
CA VAL A 261 -9.26 -2.96 -9.08
C VAL A 261 -9.94 -3.99 -8.19
N ALA A 262 -11.25 -3.86 -8.03
CA ALA A 262 -12.05 -4.72 -7.16
C ALA A 262 -13.26 -5.28 -7.91
N ASP A 263 -13.73 -6.46 -7.53
CA ASP A 263 -15.02 -7.01 -7.99
C ASP A 263 -15.19 -7.03 -9.52
N SER A 264 -14.10 -7.16 -10.25
CA SER A 264 -14.08 -7.42 -11.69
C SER A 264 -13.62 -8.86 -11.93
N VAL A 265 -14.01 -9.48 -13.04
CA VAL A 265 -13.60 -10.87 -13.32
C VAL A 265 -12.10 -10.92 -13.59
N ASP A 266 -11.63 -10.18 -14.59
CA ASP A 266 -10.21 -9.95 -14.78
C ASP A 266 -9.89 -8.51 -14.35
N ALA A 267 -9.00 -8.34 -13.37
CA ALA A 267 -8.69 -7.02 -12.85
C ALA A 267 -7.84 -6.21 -13.85
N ILE A 268 -6.71 -6.76 -14.28
CA ILE A 268 -5.90 -6.20 -15.38
C ILE A 268 -5.60 -7.28 -16.40
N GLU A 269 -5.97 -7.07 -17.65
CA GLU A 269 -5.63 -7.92 -18.78
C GLU A 269 -4.79 -7.13 -19.79
N MET A 270 -3.63 -7.66 -20.18
CA MET A 270 -2.75 -7.07 -21.18
C MET A 270 -2.35 -8.11 -22.22
N GLU A 271 -2.78 -7.88 -23.46
CA GLU A 271 -2.66 -8.86 -24.54
C GLU A 271 -1.86 -8.33 -25.74
N SER A 272 -0.90 -9.12 -26.22
CA SER A 272 -0.05 -8.81 -27.38
C SER A 272 0.61 -7.43 -27.28
N HIS A 273 1.06 -7.06 -26.09
CA HIS A 273 1.65 -5.76 -25.77
C HIS A 273 3.16 -5.88 -25.55
N SER A 274 3.93 -4.85 -25.92
CA SER A 274 5.40 -4.87 -25.74
C SER A 274 5.88 -3.78 -24.78
N GLY A 275 6.59 -4.17 -23.74
CA GLY A 275 7.07 -3.26 -22.70
C GLY A 275 5.93 -2.70 -21.86
N GLY A 276 6.23 -2.25 -20.64
CA GLY A 276 5.22 -1.64 -19.78
C GLY A 276 5.57 -1.79 -18.31
N LEU A 277 4.79 -1.14 -17.48
CA LEU A 277 4.96 -1.15 -16.03
C LEU A 277 3.59 -1.28 -15.36
N ILE A 278 3.42 -2.30 -14.52
CA ILE A 278 2.28 -2.42 -13.61
C ILE A 278 2.85 -2.34 -12.21
N GLU A 279 2.55 -1.26 -11.48
CA GLU A 279 3.09 -1.06 -10.14
C GLU A 279 2.14 -0.50 -9.09
N ASN A 280 2.45 -0.79 -7.82
CA ASN A 280 1.78 -0.28 -6.63
C ASN A 280 0.25 -0.43 -6.70
N SER A 281 -0.25 -1.50 -7.33
CA SER A 281 -1.68 -1.70 -7.55
C SER A 281 -2.23 -2.80 -6.65
N SER A 282 -3.46 -2.61 -6.17
CA SER A 282 -4.20 -3.56 -5.34
C SER A 282 -5.31 -4.20 -6.19
N LEU A 283 -5.27 -5.52 -6.33
CA LEU A 283 -6.08 -6.27 -7.28
C LEU A 283 -6.77 -7.43 -6.54
N SER A 284 -8.06 -7.25 -6.30
CA SER A 284 -8.90 -8.23 -5.60
C SER A 284 -10.08 -8.62 -6.48
N GLY A 285 -10.13 -9.90 -6.83
CA GLY A 285 -11.31 -10.49 -7.47
C GLY A 285 -12.50 -10.52 -6.52
N SER A 286 -13.70 -10.70 -7.07
CA SER A 286 -14.93 -10.81 -6.29
C SER A 286 -14.89 -12.06 -5.39
N SER A 287 -14.51 -11.89 -4.13
CA SER A 287 -14.54 -12.96 -3.14
C SER A 287 -15.99 -13.32 -2.81
N GLY A 288 -16.43 -14.54 -3.14
CA GLY A 288 -17.71 -15.09 -2.67
C GLY A 288 -18.78 -15.39 -3.73
N SER A 289 -18.49 -15.28 -5.02
CA SER A 289 -19.37 -15.83 -6.05
C SER A 289 -18.88 -17.21 -6.48
N LEU A 290 -19.80 -18.11 -6.82
CA LEU A 290 -19.56 -19.43 -7.43
C LEU A 290 -18.95 -19.32 -8.85
N LEU A 291 -18.10 -18.33 -9.12
CA LEU A 291 -17.59 -17.95 -10.43
C LEU A 291 -16.05 -18.09 -10.44
N SER A 292 -15.58 -19.18 -11.02
CA SER A 292 -14.17 -19.57 -11.22
C SER A 292 -13.54 -18.86 -12.42
N GLY A 293 -13.25 -17.55 -12.30
CA GLY A 293 -12.59 -16.78 -13.38
C GLY A 293 -11.78 -15.56 -12.94
N GLY A 294 -11.61 -15.35 -11.62
CA GLY A 294 -11.09 -14.10 -11.06
C GLY A 294 -9.58 -13.96 -11.24
N ARG A 295 -9.03 -13.16 -12.16
CA ARG A 295 -7.57 -12.97 -12.26
C ARG A 295 -7.16 -11.60 -11.77
N GLY A 296 -6.08 -11.54 -10.99
CA GLY A 296 -5.47 -10.26 -10.61
C GLY A 296 -4.84 -9.58 -11.83
N ILE A 297 -3.87 -10.26 -12.45
CA ILE A 297 -3.23 -9.82 -13.69
C ILE A 297 -3.16 -10.98 -14.68
N GLU A 298 -3.60 -10.77 -15.93
CA GLU A 298 -3.37 -11.67 -17.06
C GLU A 298 -2.49 -10.98 -18.12
N LEU A 299 -1.36 -11.60 -18.45
CA LEU A 299 -0.55 -11.27 -19.62
C LEU A 299 -0.67 -12.39 -20.66
N ASP A 300 -1.19 -12.10 -21.85
CA ASP A 300 -1.24 -13.05 -22.97
C ASP A 300 -0.48 -12.51 -24.18
N GLY A 301 0.57 -13.21 -24.62
CA GLY A 301 1.43 -12.79 -25.73
C GLY A 301 2.23 -11.50 -25.47
N ALA A 302 2.25 -11.00 -24.23
CA ALA A 302 2.98 -9.79 -23.85
C ALA A 302 4.48 -10.05 -23.67
N ILE A 303 5.32 -9.05 -23.97
CA ILE A 303 6.78 -9.17 -23.87
C ILE A 303 7.40 -8.01 -23.09
N ASN A 304 8.46 -8.29 -22.31
CA ASN A 304 9.26 -7.30 -21.59
C ASN A 304 8.48 -6.39 -20.62
N THR A 305 7.43 -6.91 -19.98
CA THR A 305 6.63 -6.15 -19.01
C THR A 305 7.25 -6.24 -17.61
N VAL A 306 7.25 -5.13 -16.85
CA VAL A 306 7.65 -5.12 -15.44
C VAL A 306 6.41 -5.10 -14.55
N ILE A 307 6.28 -6.09 -13.67
CA ILE A 307 5.21 -6.20 -12.68
C ILE A 307 5.86 -6.11 -11.30
N ILE A 308 5.60 -5.01 -10.58
CA ILE A 308 6.30 -4.71 -9.33
C ILE A 308 5.44 -4.10 -8.23
N LYS A 309 5.58 -4.54 -6.97
CA LYS A 309 4.86 -3.95 -5.81
C LYS A 309 3.33 -4.02 -5.91
N ASN A 310 2.81 -5.04 -6.58
CA ASN A 310 1.36 -5.26 -6.67
C ASN A 310 0.90 -6.27 -5.61
N ILE A 311 -0.32 -6.09 -5.13
CA ILE A 311 -1.00 -7.00 -4.21
C ILE A 311 -2.14 -7.68 -4.96
N MET A 312 -2.06 -9.00 -5.11
CA MET A 312 -3.07 -9.85 -5.74
C MET A 312 -3.65 -10.77 -4.67
N ASN A 313 -4.78 -10.36 -4.08
CA ASN A 313 -5.38 -11.00 -2.91
C ASN A 313 -6.76 -11.57 -3.22
N GLY A 314 -6.97 -12.86 -2.96
CA GLY A 314 -8.30 -13.48 -3.03
C GLY A 314 -8.82 -13.72 -4.46
N ASN A 315 -7.95 -13.75 -5.46
CA ASN A 315 -8.29 -14.06 -6.85
C ASN A 315 -8.39 -15.58 -7.05
N GLU A 316 -8.91 -16.05 -8.18
CA GLU A 316 -8.71 -17.44 -8.61
C GLU A 316 -7.24 -17.66 -8.96
N VAL A 317 -6.71 -16.87 -9.89
CA VAL A 317 -5.28 -16.83 -10.19
C VAL A 317 -4.77 -15.42 -9.88
N GLY A 318 -3.74 -15.30 -9.04
CA GLY A 318 -3.14 -13.99 -8.76
C GLY A 318 -2.56 -13.38 -10.05
N LEU A 319 -1.58 -14.06 -10.64
CA LEU A 319 -0.90 -13.66 -11.88
C LEU A 319 -0.91 -14.81 -12.89
N ARG A 320 -1.37 -14.56 -14.11
CA ARG A 320 -1.36 -15.53 -15.22
C ARG A 320 -0.53 -15.01 -16.38
N LEU A 321 0.49 -15.77 -16.78
CA LEU A 321 1.36 -15.48 -17.91
C LEU A 321 1.18 -16.55 -18.99
N ILE A 322 0.80 -16.13 -20.19
CA ILE A 322 0.47 -17.01 -21.30
C ILE A 322 1.24 -16.55 -22.53
N ILE A 323 2.09 -17.42 -23.09
CA ILE A 323 2.85 -17.13 -24.32
C ILE A 323 3.67 -15.82 -24.18
N THR A 324 4.06 -15.48 -22.94
CA THR A 324 4.82 -14.26 -22.65
C THR A 324 6.31 -14.48 -22.86
N ALA A 325 7.07 -13.38 -22.99
CA ALA A 325 8.53 -13.47 -22.98
C ALA A 325 9.24 -12.29 -22.29
N GLY A 326 10.26 -12.59 -21.49
CA GLY A 326 11.21 -11.61 -20.96
C GLY A 326 10.64 -10.63 -19.93
N SER A 327 9.50 -10.93 -19.31
CA SER A 327 8.91 -10.09 -18.27
C SER A 327 9.62 -10.27 -16.93
N VAL A 328 9.57 -9.23 -16.11
CA VAL A 328 10.15 -9.21 -14.76
C VAL A 328 9.02 -9.11 -13.75
N VAL A 329 8.93 -10.11 -12.87
CA VAL A 329 7.92 -10.18 -11.80
C VAL A 329 8.67 -10.10 -10.47
N THR A 330 8.54 -8.98 -9.76
CA THR A 330 9.31 -8.75 -8.53
C THR A 330 8.59 -7.91 -7.49
N GLN A 331 8.83 -8.15 -6.20
CA GLN A 331 8.23 -7.42 -5.08
C GLN A 331 6.69 -7.44 -5.07
N ASN A 332 6.06 -8.47 -5.65
CA ASN A 332 4.60 -8.62 -5.60
C ASN A 332 4.19 -9.55 -4.46
N THR A 333 3.00 -9.32 -3.92
CA THR A 333 2.37 -10.21 -2.94
C THR A 333 1.16 -10.89 -3.58
N LEU A 334 1.29 -12.19 -3.80
CA LEU A 334 0.24 -13.06 -4.34
C LEU A 334 -0.28 -13.92 -3.21
N GLN A 335 -1.47 -13.59 -2.71
CA GLN A 335 -1.99 -14.21 -1.49
C GLN A 335 -3.44 -14.67 -1.56
N ASN A 336 -3.75 -15.73 -0.83
CA ASN A 336 -5.11 -16.28 -0.66
C ASN A 336 -5.82 -16.57 -1.98
N ASN A 337 -5.07 -16.87 -3.06
CA ASN A 337 -5.67 -17.15 -4.36
C ASN A 337 -6.14 -18.60 -4.45
N THR A 338 -7.33 -18.83 -5.01
CA THR A 338 -8.10 -20.08 -4.86
C THR A 338 -7.72 -21.19 -5.84
N GLU A 339 -7.08 -20.87 -6.98
CA GLU A 339 -6.45 -21.84 -7.90
C GLU A 339 -4.93 -21.76 -7.78
N ALA A 340 -4.32 -20.59 -8.05
CA ALA A 340 -2.88 -20.42 -8.03
C ALA A 340 -2.42 -19.00 -7.70
N GLY A 341 -1.26 -18.86 -7.06
CA GLY A 341 -0.57 -17.56 -6.98
C GLY A 341 -0.12 -17.11 -8.36
N LEU A 342 0.72 -17.92 -9.01
CA LEU A 342 1.21 -17.72 -10.38
C LEU A 342 0.85 -18.90 -11.29
N ARG A 343 0.41 -18.63 -12.52
CA ARG A 343 0.22 -19.64 -13.56
C ARG A 343 1.00 -19.30 -14.83
N LEU A 344 1.90 -20.20 -15.24
CA LEU A 344 2.71 -20.08 -16.45
C LEU A 344 2.19 -21.00 -17.55
N VAL A 345 1.97 -20.48 -18.76
CA VAL A 345 1.48 -21.27 -19.90
C VAL A 345 2.28 -20.96 -21.16
N ALA A 346 3.16 -21.86 -21.59
CA ALA A 346 4.01 -21.67 -22.78
C ALA A 346 4.84 -20.36 -22.80
N SER A 347 5.16 -19.79 -21.63
CA SER A 347 5.98 -18.58 -21.46
C SER A 347 7.48 -18.89 -21.56
N ASN A 348 8.30 -17.88 -21.91
CA ASN A 348 9.72 -18.06 -22.12
C ASN A 348 10.59 -16.91 -21.56
N GLY A 349 11.58 -17.25 -20.73
CA GLY A 349 12.61 -16.29 -20.30
C GLY A 349 12.13 -15.27 -19.27
N GLU A 350 11.11 -15.61 -18.47
CA GLU A 350 10.64 -14.74 -17.39
C GLU A 350 11.65 -14.70 -16.22
N THR A 351 11.79 -13.55 -15.56
CA THR A 351 12.58 -13.40 -14.34
C THR A 351 11.65 -13.11 -13.16
N ILE A 352 11.48 -14.09 -12.27
CA ILE A 352 10.52 -14.06 -11.17
C ILE A 352 11.29 -14.16 -9.85
N TYR A 353 11.45 -13.06 -9.13
CA TYR A 353 12.26 -13.02 -7.90
C TYR A 353 11.73 -11.95 -6.95
N GLN A 354 11.95 -12.12 -5.65
CA GLN A 354 11.49 -11.21 -4.60
C GLN A 354 9.96 -11.08 -4.52
N ASN A 355 9.20 -12.15 -4.74
CA ASN A 355 7.75 -12.12 -4.59
C ASN A 355 7.32 -12.96 -3.38
N ASN A 356 6.19 -12.59 -2.77
CA ASN A 356 5.57 -13.34 -1.70
C ASN A 356 4.45 -14.22 -2.25
N PHE A 357 4.60 -15.53 -2.13
CA PHE A 357 3.56 -16.51 -2.44
C PHE A 357 2.97 -17.03 -1.13
N ILE A 358 1.78 -16.53 -0.76
CA ILE A 358 1.21 -16.74 0.59
C ILE A 358 -0.17 -17.40 0.51
N SER A 359 -0.31 -18.58 1.13
CA SER A 359 -1.61 -19.23 1.34
C SER A 359 -2.46 -19.39 0.07
N ASN A 360 -1.81 -19.57 -1.09
CA ASN A 360 -2.50 -19.89 -2.34
C ASN A 360 -2.79 -21.40 -2.40
N ALA A 361 -3.86 -21.79 -3.08
CA ALA A 361 -4.18 -23.22 -3.26
C ALA A 361 -3.03 -23.98 -3.94
N ASN A 362 -2.40 -23.36 -4.94
CA ASN A 362 -1.10 -23.74 -5.47
C ASN A 362 -0.23 -22.47 -5.55
N GLN A 363 1.03 -22.50 -5.12
CA GLN A 363 1.87 -21.31 -5.26
C GLN A 363 2.14 -21.00 -6.74
N VAL A 364 2.54 -22.02 -7.49
CA VAL A 364 2.80 -21.94 -8.94
C VAL A 364 2.20 -23.15 -9.65
N THR A 365 1.53 -22.91 -10.76
CA THR A 365 1.16 -23.95 -11.72
C THR A 365 1.79 -23.67 -13.08
N THR A 366 2.11 -24.72 -13.84
CA THR A 366 2.60 -24.55 -15.20
C THR A 366 1.90 -25.49 -16.18
N ALA A 367 1.72 -25.04 -17.41
CA ALA A 367 1.27 -25.84 -18.54
C ALA A 367 2.15 -25.56 -19.76
N LEU A 368 2.46 -26.60 -20.55
CA LEU A 368 3.31 -26.49 -21.75
C LEU A 368 4.68 -25.86 -21.40
N SER A 369 5.50 -26.64 -20.68
CA SER A 369 6.83 -26.35 -20.13
C SER A 369 7.42 -24.98 -20.49
N PRO A 370 7.52 -24.04 -19.53
CA PRO A 370 8.22 -22.78 -19.79
C PRO A 370 9.71 -23.05 -20.01
N SER A 371 10.32 -22.33 -20.95
CA SER A 371 11.76 -22.41 -21.22
C SER A 371 12.47 -21.15 -20.73
N GLY A 372 13.67 -21.29 -20.18
CA GLY A 372 14.52 -20.14 -19.80
C GLY A 372 13.99 -19.26 -18.65
N THR A 373 12.85 -19.59 -18.05
CA THR A 373 12.31 -18.88 -16.88
C THR A 373 13.18 -19.13 -15.64
N SER A 374 13.49 -18.07 -14.90
CA SER A 374 14.22 -18.11 -13.64
C SER A 374 13.33 -17.69 -12.48
N PHE A 375 13.35 -18.46 -11.38
CA PHE A 375 12.66 -18.14 -10.13
C PHE A 375 13.58 -17.51 -9.07
N ASN A 376 14.80 -17.16 -9.47
CA ASN A 376 15.71 -16.41 -8.63
C ASN A 376 16.71 -15.65 -9.48
N GLU A 377 17.27 -14.59 -8.90
CA GLU A 377 18.45 -13.92 -9.41
C GLU A 377 19.68 -14.35 -8.61
N PRO A 378 20.91 -14.17 -9.11
CA PRO A 378 22.10 -14.35 -8.29
C PRO A 378 22.06 -13.46 -7.04
N TRP A 379 22.64 -13.96 -5.94
CA TRP A 379 22.89 -13.16 -4.74
C TRP A 379 23.55 -11.81 -5.11
N PRO A 380 23.12 -10.67 -4.54
CA PRO A 380 22.25 -10.50 -3.37
C PRO A 380 20.74 -10.41 -3.64
N LYS A 381 20.30 -10.56 -4.89
CA LYS A 381 18.87 -10.39 -5.19
C LYS A 381 17.99 -11.55 -4.72
N GLY A 382 18.54 -12.78 -4.68
CA GLY A 382 17.86 -13.97 -4.20
C GLY A 382 16.65 -14.41 -5.03
N GLY A 383 15.81 -15.26 -4.45
CA GLY A 383 14.61 -15.86 -5.03
C GLY A 383 13.33 -15.26 -4.47
N ASN A 384 12.32 -16.09 -4.21
CA ASN A 384 10.99 -15.70 -3.73
C ASN A 384 10.72 -16.27 -2.32
N PHE A 385 9.70 -15.75 -1.64
CA PHE A 385 9.18 -16.32 -0.40
C PHE A 385 7.98 -17.24 -0.69
N TRP A 386 7.96 -18.41 -0.04
CA TRP A 386 6.95 -19.44 -0.24
C TRP A 386 6.38 -19.87 1.12
N SER A 387 5.12 -19.53 1.41
CA SER A 387 4.52 -19.81 2.73
C SER A 387 4.41 -21.29 3.06
N ASP A 388 4.31 -22.16 2.05
CA ASP A 388 4.29 -23.63 2.15
C ASP A 388 5.70 -24.24 2.24
N HIS A 389 6.74 -23.42 2.12
CA HIS A 389 8.13 -23.77 2.37
C HIS A 389 8.66 -23.17 3.68
N SER A 390 7.82 -22.47 4.43
CA SER A 390 8.22 -21.80 5.68
C SER A 390 7.62 -22.49 6.92
N PRO A 391 8.40 -22.74 7.98
CA PRO A 391 9.84 -22.47 8.06
C PRO A 391 10.67 -23.51 7.27
N CYS A 392 11.63 -23.05 6.48
CA CYS A 392 12.70 -23.85 5.87
C CYS A 392 13.95 -23.85 6.77
N THR A 393 14.99 -24.61 6.41
CA THR A 393 16.29 -24.50 7.10
C THR A 393 17.02 -23.27 6.57
N PRO A 394 17.33 -22.25 7.38
CA PRO A 394 18.14 -21.12 6.92
C PRO A 394 19.53 -21.59 6.50
N ARG A 395 20.12 -20.99 5.47
CA ARG A 395 21.51 -21.28 5.11
C ARG A 395 22.44 -20.95 6.27
N THR A 396 23.49 -21.77 6.43
CA THR A 396 24.59 -21.54 7.39
C THR A 396 25.39 -20.28 7.10
N ASP A 397 25.14 -19.74 5.93
CA ASP A 397 25.75 -18.57 5.35
C ASP A 397 24.84 -17.35 5.63
N ASN A 398 24.03 -17.36 6.70
CA ASN A 398 23.21 -16.25 7.18
C ASN A 398 22.63 -15.34 6.08
N SER A 399 22.17 -15.86 4.94
CA SER A 399 21.78 -15.03 3.79
C SER A 399 20.29 -14.70 3.77
N ASN A 400 19.57 -15.08 4.84
CA ASN A 400 18.11 -15.19 4.88
C ASN A 400 17.49 -15.98 3.73
N LEU A 401 18.30 -16.80 3.08
CA LEU A 401 17.87 -17.81 2.11
C LEU A 401 17.72 -19.17 2.80
N CYS A 402 16.83 -19.99 2.29
CA CYS A 402 16.77 -21.40 2.67
C CYS A 402 17.98 -22.15 2.09
N GLN A 403 18.44 -23.14 2.85
CA GLN A 403 19.42 -24.12 2.40
C GLN A 403 18.80 -25.03 1.34
N GLU A 404 17.53 -25.39 1.53
CA GLU A 404 16.76 -26.11 0.54
C GLU A 404 16.34 -25.20 -0.61
N LYS A 405 16.39 -25.72 -1.82
CA LYS A 405 15.71 -25.12 -2.96
C LYS A 405 14.21 -25.40 -2.88
N TYR A 406 13.39 -24.46 -3.31
CA TYR A 406 11.97 -24.69 -3.47
C TYR A 406 11.73 -25.35 -4.84
N ILE A 407 11.19 -26.57 -4.82
CA ILE A 407 10.87 -27.31 -6.04
C ILE A 407 9.45 -26.98 -6.48
N ILE A 408 9.33 -26.39 -7.65
CA ILE A 408 8.04 -26.08 -8.25
C ILE A 408 7.49 -27.36 -8.87
N GLN A 409 6.54 -27.99 -8.19
CA GLN A 409 5.89 -29.22 -8.65
C GLN A 409 4.93 -28.90 -9.80
N SER A 410 5.43 -29.00 -11.03
CA SER A 410 4.60 -28.81 -12.23
C SER A 410 4.13 -30.15 -12.81
N GLY A 411 2.85 -30.19 -13.20
CA GLY A 411 2.26 -31.38 -13.80
C GLY A 411 2.82 -31.67 -15.21
N LEU A 412 3.15 -32.95 -15.42
CA LEU A 412 3.35 -33.65 -16.70
C LEU A 412 4.74 -33.69 -17.41
N PHE A 413 5.80 -32.93 -17.07
CA PHE A 413 7.05 -32.97 -17.89
C PHE A 413 8.40 -32.85 -17.16
N LEU A 414 9.46 -33.26 -17.88
CA LEU A 414 10.83 -33.67 -17.45
C LEU A 414 11.80 -32.55 -17.02
N THR A 415 11.34 -31.32 -16.79
CA THR A 415 12.18 -30.20 -16.34
C THR A 415 11.71 -29.71 -14.98
N THR A 416 12.53 -29.89 -13.96
CA THR A 416 12.28 -29.34 -12.63
C THR A 416 12.55 -27.84 -12.64
N LEU A 417 11.50 -27.04 -12.46
CA LEU A 417 11.66 -25.62 -12.14
C LEU A 417 11.93 -25.50 -10.64
N GLU A 418 12.83 -24.63 -10.29
CA GLU A 418 13.26 -24.47 -8.91
C GLU A 418 13.63 -23.02 -8.64
N ASP A 419 13.29 -22.59 -7.44
CA ASP A 419 13.90 -21.42 -6.83
C ASP A 419 15.10 -21.92 -6.02
N ASN A 420 16.30 -21.55 -6.46
CA ASN A 420 17.54 -21.96 -5.83
C ASN A 420 17.95 -21.06 -4.66
N GLN A 421 17.25 -19.96 -4.43
CA GLN A 421 17.53 -19.00 -3.37
C GLN A 421 16.21 -18.54 -2.72
N PRO A 422 15.35 -19.46 -2.24
CA PRO A 422 14.09 -19.06 -1.65
C PRO A 422 14.35 -18.36 -0.32
N TRP A 423 13.52 -17.39 0.03
CA TRP A 423 13.66 -16.61 1.26
C TRP A 423 13.03 -17.32 2.46
N VAL A 424 13.66 -17.19 3.63
CA VAL A 424 13.19 -17.85 4.87
C VAL A 424 11.87 -17.29 5.40
N ALA A 425 11.60 -16.02 5.11
CA ALA A 425 10.39 -15.30 5.53
C ALA A 425 9.96 -14.27 4.47
N GLN A 426 8.73 -13.80 4.62
CA GLN A 426 8.12 -12.77 3.78
C GLN A 426 9.01 -11.51 3.72
N ASP A 427 9.12 -10.90 2.53
CA ASP A 427 9.83 -9.63 2.29
C ASP A 427 11.33 -9.59 2.67
N LYS A 428 11.95 -10.74 2.97
CA LYS A 428 13.36 -10.83 3.39
C LYS A 428 14.38 -10.43 2.32
N TRP A 429 13.97 -10.16 1.09
CA TRP A 429 14.86 -9.56 0.09
C TRP A 429 15.01 -8.06 0.21
N GLU A 430 14.13 -7.37 0.95
CA GLU A 430 14.25 -5.94 1.19
C GLU A 430 15.49 -5.63 2.05
N SER A 431 15.99 -6.68 2.72
CA SER A 431 17.25 -6.70 3.43
C SER A 431 17.88 -8.11 3.29
N PRO A 432 18.76 -8.35 2.29
CA PRO A 432 19.53 -9.59 2.19
C PRO A 432 20.62 -9.59 3.26
N ASP A 433 20.56 -10.45 4.27
CA ASP A 433 21.67 -10.57 5.22
C ASP A 433 22.96 -10.94 4.47
N VAL A 434 23.93 -10.02 4.39
CA VAL A 434 25.23 -10.30 3.77
C VAL A 434 26.15 -10.94 4.79
N ILE A 435 26.60 -12.17 4.55
CA ILE A 435 27.74 -12.71 5.31
C ILE A 435 28.94 -11.85 5.05
N ILE A 436 29.40 -11.22 6.11
CA ILE A 436 30.76 -10.74 6.22
C ILE A 436 31.57 -11.96 6.65
N THR A 437 32.34 -12.58 5.74
CA THR A 437 33.33 -13.59 6.17
C THR A 437 34.27 -12.93 7.19
N PRO A 438 34.68 -13.63 8.28
CA PRO A 438 35.53 -13.02 9.29
C PRO A 438 36.83 -12.55 8.65
N PRO A 439 37.31 -11.33 8.92
CA PRO A 439 38.66 -10.96 8.56
C PRO A 439 39.66 -11.85 9.32
N PRO A 440 40.88 -12.04 8.78
CA PRO A 440 41.99 -12.65 9.53
C PRO A 440 42.22 -11.88 10.85
N PRO A 441 42.85 -12.51 11.87
CA PRO A 441 43.14 -11.82 13.12
C PRO A 441 43.89 -10.51 12.84
N PRO A 442 43.59 -9.44 13.60
CA PRO A 442 44.18 -8.13 13.34
C PRO A 442 45.70 -8.23 13.41
N PRO A 443 46.43 -7.56 12.50
CA PRO A 443 47.82 -7.25 12.75
C PRO A 443 47.86 -6.46 14.04
N THR A 444 48.59 -6.97 15.02
CA THR A 444 49.09 -6.19 16.14
C THR A 444 50.01 -5.10 15.57
N GLY A 445 49.49 -3.89 15.39
CA GLY A 445 50.33 -2.71 15.10
C GLY A 445 49.61 -1.52 14.47
N GLY A 446 49.33 -0.51 15.29
CA GLY A 446 49.10 0.88 14.86
C GLY A 446 47.73 1.44 15.24
N GLY A 447 47.67 2.38 16.20
CA GLY A 447 46.46 3.14 16.49
C GLY A 447 45.98 3.90 15.25
N GLY A 448 44.70 3.73 14.89
CA GLY A 448 44.09 4.40 13.75
C GLY A 448 43.91 5.90 13.96
N ILE A 449 43.79 6.64 12.85
CA ILE A 449 43.44 8.06 12.79
C ILE A 449 41.90 8.16 12.72
N TRP A 450 41.31 9.18 13.31
CA TRP A 450 39.89 9.55 13.22
C TRP A 450 39.64 10.57 12.10
N ALA A 451 38.44 10.53 11.53
CA ALA A 451 37.95 11.52 10.57
C ALA A 451 36.52 11.94 10.93
N GLU A 452 36.07 13.06 10.37
CA GLU A 452 34.64 13.39 10.33
C GLU A 452 34.13 13.40 8.89
N ILE A 453 32.83 13.17 8.74
CA ILE A 453 32.16 13.32 7.45
C ILE A 453 32.15 14.80 7.04
N SER A 454 32.64 15.08 5.84
CA SER A 454 32.70 16.42 5.26
C SER A 454 32.43 16.34 3.75
N SER A 455 31.16 16.23 3.41
CA SER A 455 30.66 16.12 2.04
C SER A 455 29.95 17.41 1.60
N THR A 456 30.02 17.73 0.31
CA THR A 456 29.27 18.85 -0.28
C THR A 456 27.76 18.65 -0.26
N THR A 457 27.28 17.42 -0.07
CA THR A 457 25.84 17.10 -0.01
C THR A 457 25.28 17.15 1.41
N GLY A 458 26.11 17.36 2.43
CA GLY A 458 25.68 17.30 3.83
C GLY A 458 25.71 15.90 4.45
N THR A 459 25.93 14.86 3.64
CA THR A 459 25.96 13.46 4.07
C THR A 459 26.98 12.67 3.26
N ALA A 460 27.42 11.53 3.78
CA ALA A 460 28.21 10.55 3.04
C ALA A 460 27.66 9.15 3.25
N THR A 461 27.82 8.31 2.23
CA THR A 461 27.36 6.92 2.27
C THR A 461 28.52 6.00 2.62
N LEU A 462 28.27 5.09 3.56
CA LEU A 462 29.15 3.98 3.88
C LEU A 462 28.74 2.78 3.03
N TYR A 463 29.69 2.19 2.33
CA TYR A 463 29.46 1.12 1.35
C TYR A 463 30.10 -0.20 1.78
N THR A 464 29.55 -1.31 1.31
CA THR A 464 30.13 -2.65 1.54
C THR A 464 31.47 -2.85 0.82
N SER A 465 31.68 -2.19 -0.32
CA SER A 465 32.91 -2.26 -1.12
C SER A 465 33.41 -0.88 -1.51
N ALA A 466 34.66 -0.79 -1.97
CA ALA A 466 35.32 0.46 -2.38
C ALA A 466 34.81 1.01 -3.73
N ASP A 467 33.48 1.09 -3.88
CA ASP A 467 32.77 1.60 -5.05
C ASP A 467 31.37 2.09 -4.66
N THR A 468 30.86 3.09 -5.40
CA THR A 468 29.55 3.71 -5.11
C THR A 468 28.34 2.90 -5.62
N THR A 469 28.57 1.76 -6.27
CA THR A 469 27.51 0.88 -6.79
C THR A 469 27.18 -0.27 -5.84
N SER A 470 28.05 -0.52 -4.86
CA SER A 470 27.90 -1.55 -3.86
C SER A 470 26.83 -1.21 -2.82
N VAL A 471 26.43 -2.19 -2.01
CA VAL A 471 25.35 -2.03 -1.03
C VAL A 471 25.70 -0.92 -0.05
N LYS A 472 24.74 -0.01 0.15
CA LYS A 472 24.82 1.08 1.13
C LYS A 472 24.55 0.52 2.52
N LEU A 473 25.54 0.59 3.38
CA LEU A 473 25.44 0.19 4.78
C LEU A 473 24.78 1.27 5.63
N LYS A 474 25.17 2.53 5.43
CA LYS A 474 24.64 3.69 6.18
C LYS A 474 24.70 4.96 5.35
N ILE A 475 23.88 5.93 5.72
CA ILE A 475 24.07 7.33 5.35
C ILE A 475 24.36 8.09 6.64
N LEU A 476 25.52 8.73 6.70
CA LEU A 476 26.00 9.46 7.86
C LEU A 476 26.03 10.97 7.56
N PRO A 477 25.58 11.84 8.48
CA PRO A 477 25.62 13.27 8.25
C PRO A 477 27.02 13.85 8.37
N ASN A 478 27.22 15.01 7.75
CA ASN A 478 28.40 15.83 7.98
C ASN A 478 28.63 16.06 9.48
N SER A 479 29.89 16.13 9.88
CA SER A 479 30.37 16.20 11.27
C SER A 479 30.16 14.94 12.11
N TRP A 480 29.62 13.85 11.55
CA TRP A 480 29.68 12.53 12.21
C TRP A 480 31.13 12.05 12.25
N ALA A 481 31.64 11.69 13.42
CA ALA A 481 32.99 11.18 13.59
C ALA A 481 33.04 9.67 13.31
N ILE A 482 34.09 9.24 12.61
CA ILE A 482 34.29 7.87 12.15
C ILE A 482 35.76 7.47 12.25
N LYS A 483 36.03 6.21 12.58
CA LYS A 483 37.38 5.69 12.76
C LYS A 483 37.93 5.22 11.42
N VAL A 484 39.15 5.63 11.06
CA VAL A 484 39.79 5.22 9.80
C VAL A 484 40.67 4.00 10.05
N LEU A 485 40.33 2.89 9.40
CA LEU A 485 41.05 1.62 9.50
C LEU A 485 42.13 1.49 8.43
N ASP A 486 41.88 1.99 7.23
CA ASP A 486 42.83 1.99 6.11
C ASP A 486 42.65 3.26 5.26
N ASN A 487 43.69 4.09 5.22
CA ASN A 487 43.73 5.34 4.48
C ASN A 487 44.64 5.29 3.23
N THR A 488 45.09 4.10 2.81
CA THR A 488 46.03 3.93 1.68
C THR A 488 45.37 4.12 0.31
N GLY A 489 44.05 3.97 0.22
CA GLY A 489 43.30 4.12 -1.02
C GLY A 489 43.27 5.57 -1.55
N SER A 490 43.36 5.72 -2.88
CA SER A 490 43.33 7.04 -3.54
C SER A 490 41.94 7.67 -3.62
N THR A 491 40.89 6.84 -3.65
CA THR A 491 39.49 7.24 -3.84
C THR A 491 38.60 6.85 -2.66
N PHE A 492 38.83 5.68 -2.05
CA PHE A 492 38.08 5.18 -0.90
C PHE A 492 39.00 4.88 0.27
N TRP A 493 38.51 5.15 1.47
CA TRP A 493 39.11 4.71 2.72
C TRP A 493 38.22 3.67 3.39
N LYS A 494 38.86 2.71 4.07
CA LYS A 494 38.15 1.75 4.91
C LYS A 494 37.95 2.37 6.28
N VAL A 495 36.72 2.38 6.76
CA VAL A 495 36.30 3.10 7.97
C VAL A 495 35.38 2.22 8.83
N GLU A 496 35.26 2.57 10.10
CA GLU A 496 34.44 1.92 11.11
C GLU A 496 33.59 2.98 11.82
N ASP A 497 32.27 2.85 11.76
CA ASP A 497 31.36 3.58 12.63
C ASP A 497 31.28 2.86 13.98
N VAL A 498 31.98 3.38 14.99
CA VAL A 498 32.18 2.71 16.28
C VAL A 498 30.90 2.64 17.14
N THR A 499 29.85 3.37 16.77
CA THR A 499 28.56 3.36 17.49
C THR A 499 27.86 2.00 17.40
N ASP A 500 28.09 1.24 16.33
CA ASP A 500 27.62 -0.13 16.18
C ASP A 500 28.66 -1.08 15.56
N ASN A 501 29.89 -0.61 15.39
CA ASN A 501 31.01 -1.31 14.78
C ASN A 501 30.79 -1.67 13.29
N THR A 502 29.94 -0.92 12.57
CA THR A 502 29.77 -1.11 11.13
C THR A 502 31.05 -0.72 10.41
N VAL A 503 31.69 -1.70 9.75
CA VAL A 503 32.89 -1.51 8.94
C VAL A 503 32.53 -1.48 7.45
N GLY A 504 33.03 -0.48 6.74
CA GLY A 504 32.79 -0.34 5.30
C GLY A 504 33.80 0.56 4.62
N TRP A 505 33.44 1.00 3.42
CA TRP A 505 34.24 1.86 2.57
C TRP A 505 33.52 3.18 2.31
N MET A 506 34.26 4.28 2.35
CA MET A 506 33.71 5.60 2.11
C MET A 506 34.62 6.40 1.18
N GLU A 507 34.01 7.21 0.32
CA GLU A 507 34.75 8.10 -0.56
C GLU A 507 35.63 9.05 0.26
N LYS A 508 36.93 9.04 -0.01
CA LYS A 508 37.93 9.87 0.67
C LYS A 508 37.60 11.36 0.58
N SER A 509 37.01 11.80 -0.53
CA SER A 509 36.61 13.20 -0.74
C SER A 509 35.52 13.66 0.23
N SER A 510 34.85 12.73 0.91
CA SER A 510 33.80 13.00 1.88
C SER A 510 34.30 12.92 3.33
N LEU A 511 35.61 12.82 3.55
CA LEU A 511 36.23 12.65 4.87
C LEU A 511 37.24 13.77 5.15
N ASN A 512 37.18 14.32 6.37
CA ASN A 512 38.17 15.25 6.90
C ASN A 512 38.90 14.62 8.10
N ALA A 513 40.17 14.23 7.91
CA ALA A 513 41.03 13.66 8.95
C ALA A 513 42.00 14.71 9.52
N ASP A 514 41.46 15.75 10.14
CA ASP A 514 42.26 16.80 10.78
C ASP A 514 43.05 16.24 11.98
N ALA A 515 44.37 16.24 11.87
CA ALA A 515 45.28 15.72 12.90
C ALA A 515 45.17 16.46 14.24
N THR A 516 44.64 17.70 14.26
CA THR A 516 44.45 18.49 15.48
C THR A 516 43.17 18.15 16.25
N LYS A 517 42.21 17.48 15.59
CA LYS A 517 40.88 17.17 16.15
C LYS A 517 40.67 15.70 16.51
N GLN A 518 41.73 14.91 16.51
CA GLN A 518 41.64 13.46 16.69
C GLN A 518 40.97 13.06 18.01
N VAL A 519 41.33 13.74 19.10
CA VAL A 519 40.70 13.52 20.42
C VAL A 519 39.24 13.94 20.42
N GLU A 520 38.91 15.08 19.83
CA GLU A 520 37.52 15.55 19.69
C GLU A 520 36.67 14.53 18.91
N PHE A 521 37.19 13.99 17.80
CA PHE A 521 36.48 13.00 16.99
C PHE A 521 36.25 11.70 17.73
N GLU A 522 37.25 11.21 18.46
CA GLU A 522 37.13 10.05 19.34
C GLU A 522 36.07 10.27 20.42
N ASP A 523 36.15 11.38 21.16
CA ASP A 523 35.24 11.72 22.24
C ASP A 523 33.77 11.85 21.75
N ARG A 524 33.57 12.32 20.51
CA ARG A 524 32.22 12.42 19.92
C ARG A 524 31.62 11.06 19.58
N ALA A 525 32.44 10.14 19.07
CA ALA A 525 31.98 8.85 18.55
C ALA A 525 31.87 7.76 19.61
N MET A 526 32.75 7.77 20.61
CA MET A 526 32.82 6.74 21.66
C MET A 526 31.54 6.65 22.49
N ILE A 527 31.14 5.42 22.80
CA ILE A 527 29.98 5.11 23.66
C ILE A 527 30.44 5.22 25.13
N SER A 528 30.46 6.45 25.65
CA SER A 528 31.02 6.76 26.98
C SER A 528 29.96 7.10 28.03
N LEU A 529 28.68 7.20 27.66
CA LEU A 529 27.62 7.73 28.53
C LEU A 529 26.70 6.63 29.11
N GLU A 530 27.05 5.34 29.01
CA GLU A 530 26.18 4.23 29.44
C GLU A 530 25.97 4.15 30.96
N ASP A 531 26.98 4.52 31.75
CA ASP A 531 27.02 4.21 33.19
C ASP A 531 26.58 5.38 34.09
N SER A 532 26.40 6.58 33.55
CA SER A 532 26.10 7.78 34.34
C SER A 532 24.87 8.55 33.83
N ILE A 533 23.83 8.59 34.66
CA ILE A 533 22.63 9.40 34.43
C ILE A 533 23.00 10.89 34.36
N ASP A 534 23.91 11.35 35.22
CA ASP A 534 24.29 12.76 35.30
C ASP A 534 25.06 13.20 34.04
N GLU A 535 25.96 12.36 33.51
CA GLU A 535 26.68 12.67 32.27
C GLU A 535 25.74 12.67 31.04
N ARG A 536 24.75 11.76 31.00
CA ARG A 536 23.70 11.80 29.96
C ARG A 536 22.90 13.08 30.02
N LYS A 537 22.46 13.49 31.22
CA LYS A 537 21.72 14.74 31.42
C LYS A 537 22.52 15.97 31.04
N GLU A 538 23.81 16.00 31.39
CA GLU A 538 24.71 17.07 30.97
C GLU A 538 24.81 17.15 29.45
N LYS A 539 24.97 16.00 28.77
CA LYS A 539 25.07 15.97 27.30
C LYS A 539 23.76 16.35 26.61
N ILE A 540 22.63 15.91 27.13
CA ILE A 540 21.29 16.30 26.65
C ILE A 540 21.11 17.82 26.80
N LEU A 541 21.43 18.37 27.97
CA LEU A 541 21.36 19.81 28.23
C LEU A 541 22.23 20.60 27.24
N GLU A 542 23.44 20.13 26.97
CA GLU A 542 24.35 20.72 25.99
C GLU A 542 23.73 20.71 24.58
N ALA A 543 23.26 19.55 24.11
CA ALA A 543 22.71 19.40 22.77
C ALA A 543 21.42 20.22 22.54
N VAL A 544 20.51 20.24 23.53
CA VAL A 544 19.29 21.06 23.45
C VAL A 544 19.64 22.55 23.37
N LYS A 545 20.54 23.04 24.24
CA LYS A 545 20.99 24.44 24.20
C LYS A 545 21.68 24.78 22.88
N HIS A 546 22.49 23.85 22.38
CA HIS A 546 23.19 24.00 21.11
C HIS A 546 22.21 24.23 19.96
N TYR A 547 21.24 23.34 19.74
CA TYR A 547 20.28 23.50 18.65
C TYR A 547 19.36 24.71 18.80
N PHE A 548 19.11 25.14 20.03
CA PHE A 548 18.30 26.33 20.30
C PHE A 548 19.02 27.64 19.95
N THR A 549 20.36 27.65 19.98
CA THR A 549 21.18 28.86 19.75
C THR A 549 21.95 28.83 18.43
N ASN A 550 22.18 27.65 17.86
CA ASN A 550 22.86 27.46 16.60
C ASN A 550 21.96 27.88 15.44
N THR A 551 22.38 28.92 14.72
CA THR A 551 21.66 29.44 13.55
C THR A 551 22.32 29.07 12.23
N GLU A 552 23.29 28.16 12.26
CA GLU A 552 24.03 27.74 11.07
C GLU A 552 23.11 27.05 10.07
N THR A 553 23.33 27.36 8.79
CA THR A 553 22.51 26.90 7.68
C THR A 553 23.19 25.80 6.86
N GLU A 554 24.48 25.60 7.05
CA GLU A 554 25.24 24.53 6.38
C GLU A 554 24.79 23.15 6.85
N PRO A 555 24.48 22.20 5.94
CA PRO A 555 24.05 20.87 6.33
C PRO A 555 25.13 20.10 7.11
N SER A 556 24.85 19.88 8.39
CA SER A 556 25.68 19.10 9.32
C SER A 556 24.85 18.52 10.45
N LEU A 557 25.39 17.56 11.21
CA LEU A 557 24.75 17.09 12.43
C LEU A 557 24.46 18.26 13.39
N TYR A 558 25.41 19.17 13.57
CA TYR A 558 25.34 20.22 14.60
C TYR A 558 24.62 21.51 14.16
N SER A 559 24.28 21.68 12.88
CA SER A 559 23.52 22.87 12.43
C SER A 559 22.07 22.89 12.92
N GLY A 560 21.56 24.05 13.32
CA GLY A 560 20.17 24.22 13.79
C GLY A 560 19.19 24.72 12.71
N ASN A 561 19.67 25.38 11.66
CA ASN A 561 18.83 25.98 10.60
C ASN A 561 19.21 25.51 9.18
N SER A 562 19.63 24.26 9.04
CA SER A 562 20.01 23.70 7.74
C SER A 562 18.87 22.90 7.09
N GLN A 563 18.73 23.06 5.77
CA GLN A 563 17.71 22.39 4.96
C GLN A 563 16.28 22.64 5.51
N ASN A 564 15.61 21.58 5.98
CA ASN A 564 14.27 21.64 6.55
C ASN A 564 14.27 21.84 8.07
N ASN A 565 15.43 21.83 8.73
CA ASN A 565 15.57 22.24 10.12
C ASN A 565 15.54 23.76 10.16
N LEU A 566 14.61 24.33 10.90
CA LEU A 566 14.41 25.77 11.10
C LEU A 566 14.16 26.04 12.58
N PHE A 567 15.03 25.53 13.46
CA PHE A 567 14.79 25.54 14.90
C PHE A 567 14.75 26.95 15.51
N SER A 568 15.28 27.94 14.80
CA SER A 568 15.07 29.36 15.11
C SER A 568 13.61 29.79 15.17
N ILE A 569 12.67 29.06 14.56
CA ILE A 569 11.24 29.33 14.67
C ILE A 569 10.73 29.29 16.12
N PHE A 570 11.41 28.53 16.98
CA PHE A 570 11.07 28.44 18.41
C PHE A 570 11.47 29.70 19.19
N ALA A 571 12.40 30.50 18.65
CA ALA A 571 12.85 31.75 19.25
C ALA A 571 11.89 32.92 19.02
N ASP A 572 10.91 32.81 18.13
CA ASP A 572 9.87 33.83 17.90
C ASP A 572 9.06 34.06 19.21
N ASN A 573 9.18 35.25 19.81
CA ASN A 573 8.50 35.66 21.05
C ASN A 573 8.64 34.67 22.24
N ALA A 574 9.77 33.95 22.30
CA ALA A 574 10.03 32.93 23.33
C ALA A 574 8.93 31.86 23.41
N SER A 575 8.36 31.47 22.26
CA SER A 575 7.26 30.49 22.16
C SER A 575 7.59 29.19 22.86
N ILE A 576 8.75 28.61 22.54
CA ILE A 576 9.32 27.41 23.16
C ILE A 576 10.70 27.78 23.68
N THR A 577 11.03 27.46 24.92
CA THR A 577 12.39 27.65 25.45
C THR A 577 13.16 26.34 25.48
N TRP A 578 14.48 26.41 25.60
CA TRP A 578 15.29 25.19 25.74
C TRP A 578 14.98 24.47 27.06
N GLU A 579 14.60 25.17 28.13
CA GLU A 579 14.13 24.57 29.39
C GLU A 579 12.82 23.81 29.19
N PHE A 580 11.90 24.36 28.39
CA PHE A 580 10.66 23.67 28.03
C PHE A 580 10.93 22.35 27.29
N MET A 581 11.91 22.33 26.37
CA MET A 581 12.32 21.10 25.69
C MET A 581 12.85 20.03 26.66
N LEU A 582 13.57 20.44 27.71
CA LEU A 582 14.02 19.51 28.75
C LEU A 582 12.85 18.94 29.56
N GLY A 583 11.77 19.70 29.76
CA GLY A 583 10.54 19.21 30.36
C GLY A 583 9.89 18.09 29.54
N LEU A 584 9.87 18.21 28.21
CA LEU A 584 9.42 17.16 27.29
C LEU A 584 10.32 15.92 27.38
N ILE A 585 11.63 16.10 27.30
CA ILE A 585 12.61 15.00 27.41
C ILE A 585 12.48 14.27 28.76
N GLN A 586 12.20 15.01 29.84
CA GLN A 586 12.02 14.45 31.16
C GLN A 586 10.80 13.52 31.23
N GLU A 587 9.65 13.92 30.70
CA GLU A 587 8.47 13.05 30.60
C GLU A 587 8.76 11.75 29.86
N GLU A 588 9.54 11.83 28.79
CA GLU A 588 9.78 10.70 27.89
C GLU A 588 10.84 9.75 28.45
N SER A 589 11.96 10.28 28.96
CA SER A 589 13.16 9.47 29.18
C SER A 589 13.61 9.39 30.65
N LYS A 590 13.02 10.16 31.58
CA LYS A 590 13.41 10.10 33.00
C LYS A 590 13.21 8.70 33.59
N ILE A 591 12.12 8.02 33.22
CA ILE A 591 11.79 6.68 33.75
C ILE A 591 12.84 5.61 33.41
N ILE A 592 13.61 5.82 32.34
CA ILE A 592 14.73 4.99 31.91
C ILE A 592 16.10 5.62 32.21
N GLY A 593 16.14 6.65 33.06
CA GLY A 593 17.39 7.34 33.41
C GLY A 593 18.07 8.03 32.23
N TYR A 594 17.28 8.57 31.29
CA TYR A 594 17.73 9.26 30.08
C TYR A 594 18.60 8.41 29.16
N ASP A 595 18.45 7.09 29.22
CA ASP A 595 19.17 6.16 28.36
C ASP A 595 18.77 6.36 26.90
N ASN A 596 19.74 6.71 26.05
CA ASN A 596 19.50 7.00 24.64
C ASN A 596 19.25 5.73 23.81
N GLU A 597 19.66 4.56 24.33
CA GLU A 597 19.55 3.25 23.66
C GLU A 597 18.22 2.54 23.94
N TRP A 598 17.47 3.01 24.94
CA TRP A 598 16.31 2.29 25.43
C TRP A 598 15.00 2.95 25.03
N VAL A 599 14.12 2.17 24.37
CA VAL A 599 12.83 2.68 23.90
C VAL A 599 11.70 1.76 24.30
N VAL A 600 10.79 2.24 25.15
CA VAL A 600 9.90 1.36 25.93
C VAL A 600 8.59 1.02 25.19
N SER A 601 8.07 1.89 24.31
CA SER A 601 6.98 1.62 23.35
C SER A 601 6.64 2.89 22.52
N ASP A 602 6.00 2.75 21.36
CA ASP A 602 5.48 3.87 20.56
C ASP A 602 4.07 4.28 21.02
N TYR A 603 3.96 5.46 21.66
CA TYR A 603 2.67 6.10 21.99
C TYR A 603 2.67 7.58 21.60
N GLY A 604 3.40 7.95 20.55
CA GLY A 604 3.62 9.34 20.17
C GLY A 604 5.06 9.77 20.40
N HIS A 605 5.71 10.11 19.29
CA HIS A 605 7.15 10.17 19.10
C HIS A 605 7.81 11.30 19.89
N GLY A 606 8.46 10.94 21.00
CA GLY A 606 9.22 11.83 21.86
C GLY A 606 10.66 12.11 21.40
N MET A 607 11.30 13.19 21.88
CA MET A 607 12.60 13.69 21.44
C MET A 607 13.75 12.74 21.81
N MET A 608 13.49 11.86 22.77
CA MET A 608 14.42 10.80 23.19
C MET A 608 13.80 9.40 23.05
N GLN A 609 12.64 9.29 22.38
CA GLN A 609 11.89 8.03 22.22
C GLN A 609 11.31 7.89 20.81
N ILE A 610 12.05 8.34 19.79
CA ILE A 610 11.63 8.18 18.40
C ILE A 610 11.70 6.69 18.05
N THR A 611 10.54 6.09 17.84
CA THR A 611 10.35 4.68 17.48
C THR A 611 9.92 4.48 16.03
N HIS A 612 9.27 5.48 15.43
CA HIS A 612 8.71 5.33 14.09
C HIS A 612 9.79 5.60 13.03
N PRO A 613 10.03 4.66 12.11
CA PRO A 613 11.17 4.77 11.21
C PRO A 613 11.14 5.99 10.30
N SER A 614 9.94 6.47 9.91
CA SER A 614 9.81 7.69 9.10
C SER A 614 10.30 8.97 9.79
N LEU A 615 10.53 8.93 11.10
CA LEU A 615 10.99 10.07 11.90
C LEU A 615 12.46 9.93 12.33
N MET A 616 13.00 8.72 12.30
CA MET A 616 14.43 8.51 12.53
C MET A 616 15.23 9.16 11.39
N GLY A 617 16.23 9.97 11.74
CA GLY A 617 17.04 10.65 10.72
C GLY A 617 16.37 11.81 9.99
N ILE A 618 15.13 12.18 10.32
CA ILE A 618 14.39 13.21 9.57
C ILE A 618 15.09 14.58 9.58
N GLY A 619 15.67 14.95 10.71
CA GLY A 619 16.44 16.17 10.93
C GLY A 619 17.95 15.97 10.84
N SER A 620 18.47 14.90 11.44
CA SER A 620 19.90 14.58 11.53
C SER A 620 20.47 14.01 10.23
N LYS A 621 19.64 13.40 9.38
CA LYS A 621 20.03 12.64 8.18
C LYS A 621 20.88 11.41 8.46
N LEU A 622 20.97 10.98 9.71
CA LEU A 622 21.43 9.63 10.03
C LEU A 622 20.44 8.66 9.38
N THR A 623 20.95 7.69 8.62
CA THR A 623 20.12 6.61 8.09
C THR A 623 20.86 5.33 8.30
N ILE A 624 20.35 4.55 9.25
CA ILE A 624 20.74 3.17 9.46
C ILE A 624 19.59 2.32 8.88
N PRO A 625 19.86 1.38 7.97
CA PRO A 625 18.84 0.49 7.43
C PRO A 625 18.03 -0.20 8.53
N GLU A 626 16.71 -0.34 8.34
CA GLU A 626 15.85 -1.01 9.30
C GLU A 626 16.13 -2.50 9.40
N CYS A 627 16.01 -3.03 10.62
CA CYS A 627 16.16 -4.44 10.90
C CYS A 627 14.97 -5.26 10.41
N GLU A 628 15.30 -6.38 9.79
CA GLU A 628 14.47 -7.13 8.87
C GLU A 628 13.31 -7.95 9.49
N SER A 629 12.94 -7.70 10.75
CA SER A 629 11.80 -8.36 11.42
C SER A 629 11.55 -7.81 12.85
N PRO A 630 10.29 -7.68 13.31
CA PRO A 630 9.95 -7.39 14.71
C PRO A 630 10.46 -8.44 15.71
N ASN A 631 10.69 -9.69 15.29
CA ASN A 631 11.13 -10.79 16.16
C ASN A 631 12.65 -10.89 16.32
N ASP A 632 13.42 -10.17 15.50
CA ASP A 632 14.88 -10.23 15.48
C ASP A 632 15.55 -8.95 15.99
N ARG A 633 14.77 -8.10 16.67
CA ARG A 633 15.27 -6.87 17.29
C ARG A 633 16.53 -7.15 18.12
N ARG A 634 16.63 -8.32 18.77
CA ARG A 634 17.79 -8.73 19.59
C ARG A 634 19.16 -8.85 18.88
N VAL A 635 19.22 -8.95 17.56
CA VAL A 635 20.46 -9.32 16.87
C VAL A 635 21.13 -8.14 16.16
N CYS A 636 20.36 -7.22 15.62
CA CYS A 636 20.94 -6.10 14.85
C CYS A 636 21.81 -5.15 15.65
N TYR A 637 21.57 -5.10 16.96
CA TYR A 637 22.09 -4.02 17.78
C TYR A 637 22.54 -4.50 19.17
N GLY A 638 22.77 -5.80 19.39
CA GLY A 638 23.34 -6.32 20.65
C GLY A 638 24.87 -6.51 20.58
N PRO A 639 25.63 -6.40 21.69
CA PRO A 639 27.07 -6.71 21.67
C PRO A 639 27.30 -8.20 21.42
N VAL A 640 28.32 -8.51 20.60
CA VAL A 640 28.82 -9.88 20.39
C VAL A 640 29.67 -10.31 21.61
N SER A 641 29.08 -10.41 22.81
CA SER A 641 29.69 -11.19 23.90
C SER A 641 28.75 -11.37 25.10
N ASN A 642 28.60 -12.62 25.52
CA ASN A 642 28.09 -13.00 26.85
C ASN A 642 29.11 -12.61 27.94
N VAL A 643 29.19 -11.33 28.31
CA VAL A 643 29.82 -10.94 29.58
C VAL A 643 28.72 -10.58 30.57
N PRO A 644 28.48 -11.39 31.61
CA PRO A 644 27.64 -11.00 32.72
C PRO A 644 28.30 -9.82 33.43
N VAL A 645 27.68 -8.64 33.41
CA VAL A 645 28.06 -7.56 34.34
C VAL A 645 27.55 -7.94 35.72
N PRO A 646 28.41 -8.05 36.76
CA PRO A 646 27.97 -8.33 38.11
C PRO A 646 27.21 -7.13 38.65
N ASP A 647 25.92 -7.34 38.92
CA ASP A 647 25.04 -6.43 39.64
C ASP A 647 25.58 -6.19 41.06
N THR A 648 25.88 -4.94 41.38
CA THR A 648 25.76 -4.45 42.76
C THR A 648 25.10 -3.08 42.79
N ASN A 649 23.80 -3.09 43.12
CA ASN A 649 23.06 -2.03 43.83
C ASN A 649 22.19 -1.04 43.03
N ILE A 650 21.54 -1.43 41.94
CA ILE A 650 20.47 -0.58 41.37
C ILE A 650 19.20 -1.40 41.11
N SER A 651 18.17 -1.14 41.93
CA SER A 651 16.85 -1.78 41.86
C SER A 651 15.97 -1.15 40.78
N TRP A 652 16.26 -1.40 39.50
CA TRP A 652 15.39 -1.02 38.38
C TRP A 652 15.40 -2.15 37.32
N PRO A 653 14.33 -2.31 36.50
CA PRO A 653 14.12 -3.54 35.75
C PRO A 653 15.27 -3.79 34.77
N LYS A 654 15.66 -5.06 34.67
CA LYS A 654 16.83 -5.53 33.94
C LYS A 654 16.88 -5.02 32.49
N ARG A 655 18.09 -4.69 32.00
CA ARG A 655 18.45 -4.48 30.57
C ARG A 655 18.21 -5.71 29.66
N GLU A 656 17.25 -6.59 29.98
CA GLU A 656 17.09 -7.90 29.33
C GLU A 656 16.25 -7.88 28.04
N TYR A 657 15.60 -6.76 27.68
CA TYR A 657 14.79 -6.68 26.46
C TYR A 657 14.77 -5.25 25.92
N LEU A 658 15.45 -5.03 24.78
CA LEU A 658 15.17 -4.06 23.71
C LEU A 658 16.50 -3.78 22.97
N ASP A 659 16.59 -4.12 21.68
CA ASP A 659 17.79 -3.91 20.85
C ASP A 659 17.40 -3.12 19.59
N MET A 660 17.50 -1.79 19.70
CA MET A 660 17.51 -0.87 18.55
C MET A 660 18.58 0.21 18.80
N LYS A 661 19.85 -0.06 18.47
CA LYS A 661 20.97 0.90 18.59
C LYS A 661 20.98 1.88 17.42
N TYR A 662 19.86 2.54 17.19
CA TYR A 662 19.83 3.64 16.22
C TYR A 662 20.51 4.88 16.80
N TYR A 663 20.23 5.19 18.07
CA TYR A 663 20.89 6.23 18.84
C TYR A 663 21.55 5.59 20.06
N VAL A 664 22.88 5.52 20.08
CA VAL A 664 23.63 4.96 21.22
C VAL A 664 23.97 6.02 22.27
N ASN A 665 24.49 5.61 23.43
CA ASN A 665 24.98 6.52 24.46
C ASN A 665 26.36 7.13 24.11
N SER A 666 26.50 7.66 22.89
CA SER A 666 27.62 8.50 22.45
C SER A 666 27.16 9.95 22.25
N SER A 667 28.10 10.90 22.34
CA SER A 667 27.80 12.33 22.19
C SER A 667 27.11 12.63 20.86
N GLN A 668 27.66 12.16 19.73
CA GLN A 668 27.08 12.42 18.42
C GLN A 668 25.69 11.79 18.22
N SER A 669 25.41 10.65 18.87
CA SER A 669 24.11 9.99 18.80
C SER A 669 23.03 10.71 19.60
N ILE A 670 23.38 11.28 20.76
CA ILE A 670 22.45 12.13 21.54
C ILE A 670 22.08 13.38 20.73
N TYR A 671 23.05 14.02 20.08
CA TYR A 671 22.77 15.14 19.19
C TYR A 671 21.86 14.74 18.01
N ALA A 672 22.07 13.57 17.41
CA ALA A 672 21.21 13.08 16.33
C ALA A 672 19.76 12.87 16.80
N ASN A 673 19.55 12.16 17.91
CA ASN A 673 18.22 11.89 18.46
C ASN A 673 17.47 13.19 18.78
N ILE A 674 18.12 14.11 19.49
CA ILE A 674 17.55 15.42 19.84
C ILE A 674 17.22 16.21 18.58
N LYS A 675 18.09 16.22 17.57
CA LYS A 675 17.82 16.91 16.30
C LYS A 675 16.60 16.37 15.58
N ASP A 676 16.47 15.05 15.52
CA ASP A 676 15.31 14.38 14.92
C ASP A 676 14.02 14.65 15.71
N GLY A 677 14.12 14.70 17.04
CA GLY A 677 13.05 15.07 17.95
C GLY A 677 12.55 16.49 17.74
N ILE A 678 13.46 17.46 17.75
CA ILE A 678 13.14 18.88 17.53
C ILE A 678 12.55 19.09 16.13
N ARG A 679 13.08 18.40 15.10
CA ARG A 679 12.55 18.46 13.74
C ARG A 679 11.11 17.94 13.67
N THR A 680 10.80 16.86 14.39
CA THR A 680 9.44 16.31 14.49
C THR A 680 8.50 17.29 15.18
N LEU A 681 8.92 17.88 16.31
CA LEU A 681 8.15 18.93 17.00
C LEU A 681 7.89 20.14 16.11
N GLN A 682 8.87 20.55 15.31
CA GLN A 682 8.73 21.66 14.35
C GLN A 682 7.62 21.40 13.33
N ASP A 683 7.52 20.20 12.76
CA ASP A 683 6.44 19.86 11.80
C ASP A 683 5.07 19.99 12.45
N LYS A 684 4.91 19.44 13.65
CA LYS A 684 3.63 19.47 14.38
C LYS A 684 3.27 20.88 14.82
N TYR A 685 4.25 21.64 15.30
CA TYR A 685 4.09 23.04 15.66
C TYR A 685 3.66 23.88 14.43
N ASN A 686 4.29 23.68 13.28
CA ASN A 686 3.99 24.43 12.05
C ASN A 686 2.56 24.23 11.55
N VAL A 687 1.99 23.03 11.70
CA VAL A 687 0.59 22.74 11.33
C VAL A 687 -0.37 23.69 12.07
N LYS A 688 -0.17 23.91 13.38
CA LYS A 688 -1.04 24.80 14.17
C LYS A 688 -0.60 26.25 14.15
N LYS A 689 0.70 26.54 13.96
CA LYS A 689 1.25 27.89 13.90
C LYS A 689 0.50 28.76 12.88
N ALA A 690 0.31 28.26 11.66
CA ALA A 690 -0.36 29.01 10.58
C ALA A 690 -1.78 29.46 10.98
N THR A 691 -2.55 28.57 11.61
CA THR A 691 -3.92 28.86 12.07
C THR A 691 -3.92 30.01 13.07
N PHE A 692 -3.15 29.90 14.15
CA PHE A 692 -3.19 30.87 15.24
C PHE A 692 -2.41 32.17 14.96
N ASP A 693 -1.43 32.17 14.03
CA ASP A 693 -0.76 33.40 13.56
C ASP A 693 -1.74 34.30 12.79
N SER A 694 -2.71 33.71 12.09
CA SER A 694 -3.73 34.44 11.34
C SER A 694 -4.88 34.97 12.23
N MET A 695 -4.99 34.48 13.46
CA MET A 695 -6.07 34.83 14.38
C MET A 695 -5.73 36.08 15.19
N VAL A 696 -6.74 36.93 15.41
CA VAL A 696 -6.65 37.98 16.44
C VAL A 696 -6.44 37.31 17.79
N ASP A 697 -5.50 37.83 18.58
CA ASP A 697 -5.19 37.27 19.89
C ASP A 697 -6.42 37.31 20.81
N LYS A 698 -6.64 36.21 21.54
CA LYS A 698 -7.78 36.07 22.46
C LYS A 698 -7.41 35.19 23.65
N ILE A 699 -8.15 35.37 24.73
CA ILE A 699 -8.07 34.52 25.92
C ILE A 699 -8.96 33.29 25.70
N TRP A 700 -8.35 32.10 25.69
CA TRP A 700 -9.02 30.80 25.57
C TRP A 700 -9.49 30.25 26.91
N TYR A 701 -8.74 30.59 27.96
CA TYR A 701 -8.98 30.14 29.33
C TYR A 701 -8.32 31.12 30.31
N SER A 702 -8.94 31.27 31.48
CA SER A 702 -8.42 32.12 32.56
C SER A 702 -8.77 31.51 33.91
N GLN A 703 -7.76 31.26 34.74
CA GLN A 703 -7.91 30.82 36.13
C GLN A 703 -6.73 31.34 36.96
N ASP A 704 -6.98 31.72 38.22
CA ASP A 704 -5.93 32.11 39.18
C ASP A 704 -4.95 33.18 38.67
N ASN A 705 -5.45 34.16 37.92
CA ASN A 705 -4.70 35.22 37.23
C ASN A 705 -3.73 34.74 36.14
N ILE A 706 -3.92 33.53 35.62
CA ILE A 706 -3.17 32.96 34.51
C ILE A 706 -4.11 32.84 33.32
N GLU A 707 -3.72 33.44 32.21
CA GLU A 707 -4.47 33.44 30.96
C GLU A 707 -3.76 32.61 29.90
N ILE A 708 -4.56 31.88 29.11
CA ILE A 708 -4.13 31.12 27.93
C ILE A 708 -4.46 31.93 26.68
N HIS A 709 -3.45 32.41 25.98
CA HIS A 709 -3.58 33.20 24.76
C HIS A 709 -3.28 32.37 23.51
N ASN A 710 -3.41 32.95 22.30
CA ASN A 710 -3.13 32.22 21.05
C ASN A 710 -1.70 31.67 21.01
N LEU A 711 -0.75 32.39 21.59
CA LEU A 711 0.65 31.96 21.70
C LEU A 711 0.79 30.64 22.50
N ASP A 712 0.03 30.50 23.58
CA ASP A 712 0.07 29.31 24.42
C ASP A 712 -0.66 28.14 23.74
N MET A 713 -1.79 28.40 23.06
CA MET A 713 -2.52 27.37 22.32
C MET A 713 -1.70 26.74 21.19
N LYS A 714 -0.91 27.54 20.45
CA LYS A 714 0.04 27.02 19.44
C LYS A 714 0.97 25.97 20.04
N LEU A 715 1.48 26.26 21.23
CA LEU A 715 2.41 25.40 21.95
C LEU A 715 1.71 24.12 22.45
N LEU A 716 0.59 24.28 23.16
CA LEU A 716 -0.18 23.17 23.73
C LEU A 716 -0.61 22.17 22.66
N LEU A 717 -1.12 22.66 21.52
CA LEU A 717 -1.59 21.81 20.43
C LEU A 717 -0.44 21.23 19.60
N GLY A 718 0.66 21.98 19.44
CA GLY A 718 1.87 21.47 18.81
C GLY A 718 2.46 20.29 19.58
N VAL A 719 2.54 20.41 20.92
CA VAL A 719 3.00 19.35 21.83
C VAL A 719 1.98 18.22 21.96
N ARG A 720 0.68 18.51 21.95
CA ARG A 720 -0.31 17.45 21.95
C ARG A 720 -0.30 16.66 20.65
N GLY A 721 -0.14 17.31 19.49
CA GLY A 721 -0.03 16.65 18.18
C GLY A 721 1.30 15.95 17.94
N TYR A 722 2.30 16.29 18.76
CA TYR A 722 3.59 15.61 18.86
C TYR A 722 3.44 14.22 19.50
N ASN A 723 2.63 14.11 20.57
CA ASN A 723 2.19 12.84 21.12
C ASN A 723 1.03 12.27 20.25
N SER A 724 1.26 11.23 19.44
CA SER A 724 0.23 10.64 18.56
C SER A 724 -0.97 10.06 19.33
N PHE A 725 -1.98 9.59 18.58
CA PHE A 725 -3.13 8.88 19.13
C PHE A 725 -2.83 7.39 19.40
N GLY A 726 -1.71 6.83 18.91
CA GLY A 726 -1.28 5.44 19.14
C GLY A 726 -1.93 4.43 18.17
N LEU A 727 -1.26 3.29 17.93
CA LEU A 727 -1.74 2.20 17.08
C LEU A 727 -2.12 0.99 17.94
N SER A 728 -3.16 0.28 17.50
CA SER A 728 -3.48 -1.14 17.75
C SER A 728 -4.28 -1.63 18.97
N ASP A 729 -4.44 -0.90 20.09
CA ASP A 729 -5.36 -1.38 21.14
C ASP A 729 -6.23 -0.23 21.62
N CYS A 730 -7.50 -0.26 21.25
CA CYS A 730 -8.60 0.62 21.68
C CYS A 730 -8.56 0.90 23.20
N PRO A 731 -7.74 1.86 23.70
CA PRO A 731 -7.42 1.89 25.11
C PRO A 731 -8.51 2.68 25.81
N VAL A 732 -9.13 2.06 26.81
CA VAL A 732 -9.94 2.80 27.78
C VAL A 732 -9.01 3.78 28.49
N TYR A 733 -9.41 5.03 28.58
CA TYR A 733 -8.65 6.06 29.28
C TYR A 733 -8.34 5.59 30.71
N ASN A 734 -7.07 5.57 31.07
CA ASN A 734 -6.66 5.17 32.41
C ASN A 734 -6.78 6.37 33.35
N THR A 735 -7.85 6.39 34.14
CA THR A 735 -8.17 7.44 35.12
C THR A 735 -7.17 7.56 36.28
N GLN A 736 -6.17 6.67 36.38
CA GLN A 736 -5.15 6.69 37.43
C GLN A 736 -3.85 7.42 37.05
N ASN A 737 -3.75 7.98 35.84
CA ASN A 737 -2.54 8.66 35.38
C ASN A 737 -2.93 9.97 34.64
N PRO A 738 -2.59 11.16 35.16
CA PRO A 738 -3.00 12.44 34.55
C PRO A 738 -2.50 12.54 33.10
N GLY A 739 -3.25 13.23 32.23
CA GLY A 739 -2.97 13.32 30.80
C GLY A 739 -1.56 13.84 30.46
N TYR A 740 -1.08 13.57 29.25
CA TYR A 740 0.29 13.91 28.82
C TYR A 740 0.66 15.39 29.04
N LEU A 741 -0.24 16.34 28.71
CA LEU A 741 0.02 17.77 28.90
C LEU A 741 0.19 18.15 30.39
N GLU A 742 -0.56 17.52 31.29
CA GLU A 742 -0.46 17.80 32.73
C GLU A 742 0.92 17.38 33.27
N ARG A 743 1.40 16.19 32.89
CA ARG A 743 2.71 15.69 33.30
C ARG A 743 3.86 16.55 32.78
N ILE A 744 3.76 17.08 31.56
CA ILE A 744 4.73 18.07 31.04
C ILE A 744 4.79 19.29 31.95
N GLY A 745 3.64 19.79 32.41
CA GLY A 745 3.59 20.90 33.35
C GLY A 745 4.27 20.57 34.68
N ASP A 746 4.02 19.38 35.23
CA ASP A 746 4.66 18.90 36.45
C ASP A 746 6.17 18.76 36.32
N TYR A 747 6.66 18.17 35.22
CA TYR A 747 8.10 18.02 34.97
C TYR A 747 8.80 19.35 34.74
N LEU A 748 8.16 20.28 34.03
CA LEU A 748 8.69 21.62 33.84
C LEU A 748 8.89 22.36 35.18
N SER A 749 8.01 22.14 36.16
CA SER A 749 8.17 22.71 37.51
C SER A 749 9.39 22.17 38.26
N GLN A 750 9.86 20.97 37.89
CA GLN A 750 10.95 20.25 38.55
C GLN A 750 12.29 20.41 37.83
N ILE A 751 12.33 21.10 36.68
CA ILE A 751 13.50 21.10 35.80
C ILE A 751 14.76 21.68 36.45
N SER A 752 14.60 22.66 37.34
CA SER A 752 15.74 23.24 38.07
C SER A 752 16.45 22.21 38.94
N THR A 753 15.69 21.37 39.63
CA THR A 753 16.22 20.31 40.49
C THR A 753 16.71 19.14 39.66
N GLU A 754 15.99 18.78 38.59
CA GLU A 754 16.37 17.69 37.71
C GLU A 754 17.70 17.98 37.01
N PHE A 755 17.83 19.08 36.26
CA PHE A 755 19.04 19.34 35.46
C PHE A 755 20.07 20.23 36.16
N GLY A 756 19.83 20.66 37.41
CA GLY A 756 20.75 21.51 38.15
C GLY A 756 20.92 22.91 37.54
N ILE A 757 19.90 23.41 36.86
CA ILE A 757 19.89 24.69 36.15
C ILE A 757 18.97 25.72 36.83
N PRO A 758 19.21 27.03 36.69
CA PRO A 758 18.24 28.02 37.10
C PRO A 758 17.10 28.09 36.07
N TYR A 759 15.85 27.88 36.51
CA TYR A 759 14.65 28.14 35.70
C TYR A 759 13.67 29.01 36.47
N SER A 760 13.32 30.17 35.90
CA SER A 760 12.22 31.01 36.37
C SER A 760 11.08 30.89 35.37
N ASP A 761 10.00 30.20 35.74
CA ASP A 761 8.81 30.00 34.91
C ASP A 761 8.00 31.31 34.75
N THR A 762 8.62 32.33 34.15
CA THR A 762 8.10 33.69 34.05
C THR A 762 6.84 33.81 33.20
N ARG A 763 6.58 32.82 32.34
CA ARG A 763 5.35 32.72 31.52
C ARG A 763 4.29 31.80 32.15
N ASN A 764 4.56 31.23 33.32
CA ASN A 764 3.73 30.23 34.00
C ASN A 764 3.41 29.02 33.12
N LEU A 765 4.34 28.61 32.25
CA LEU A 765 4.14 27.50 31.32
C LEU A 765 3.79 26.19 32.05
N SER A 766 4.38 25.94 33.22
CA SER A 766 4.08 24.75 34.01
C SER A 766 2.60 24.70 34.37
N GLN A 767 2.07 25.78 34.95
CA GLN A 767 0.66 25.87 35.33
C GLN A 767 -0.27 25.89 34.12
N LYS A 768 0.13 26.53 33.02
CA LYS A 768 -0.67 26.54 31.77
C LYS A 768 -0.84 25.14 31.18
N PHE A 769 0.21 24.31 31.21
CA PHE A 769 0.15 22.92 30.77
C PHE A 769 -0.70 22.04 31.69
N ILE A 770 -0.60 22.23 33.01
CA ILE A 770 -1.47 21.59 33.99
C ILE A 770 -2.94 21.95 33.70
N PHE A 771 -3.27 23.23 33.57
CA PHE A 771 -4.63 23.66 33.25
C PHE A 771 -5.14 23.11 31.92
N ALA A 772 -4.27 23.03 30.91
CA ALA A 772 -4.63 22.45 29.63
C ALA A 772 -4.96 20.96 29.76
N GLY A 773 -4.12 20.18 30.45
CA GLY A 773 -4.37 18.75 30.69
C GLY A 773 -5.71 18.51 31.40
N SER A 774 -6.01 19.32 32.43
CA SER A 774 -7.24 19.18 33.21
C SER A 774 -8.50 19.80 32.58
N ASN A 775 -8.42 20.34 31.36
CA ASN A 775 -9.55 20.96 30.65
C ASN A 775 -9.61 20.49 29.17
N THR A 776 -9.90 19.21 28.97
CA THR A 776 -9.86 18.57 27.65
C THR A 776 -11.11 17.77 27.31
N THR A 777 -11.27 17.48 26.03
CA THR A 777 -12.18 16.44 25.55
C THR A 777 -11.44 15.56 24.55
N GLU A 778 -11.32 14.28 24.85
CA GLU A 778 -10.69 13.29 23.99
C GLU A 778 -11.75 12.31 23.47
N ALA A 779 -11.79 12.11 22.16
CA ALA A 779 -12.69 11.19 21.50
C ALA A 779 -11.90 10.14 20.73
N ARG A 780 -12.23 8.86 20.96
CA ARG A 780 -11.55 7.69 20.36
C ARG A 780 -12.57 6.75 19.75
N LEU A 781 -12.35 6.41 18.49
CA LEU A 781 -13.16 5.49 17.72
C LEU A 781 -12.34 4.26 17.38
N CYS A 782 -12.97 3.08 17.43
CA CYS A 782 -12.36 1.83 17.04
C CYS A 782 -13.12 1.32 15.81
N SER A 783 -12.43 1.29 14.66
CA SER A 783 -12.96 1.05 13.31
C SER A 783 -13.96 -0.12 13.25
N PRO A 784 -14.97 -0.07 12.36
CA PRO A 784 -14.82 0.36 10.97
C PRO A 784 -15.56 1.66 10.60
N ALA A 785 -15.11 2.79 11.14
CA ALA A 785 -15.74 4.09 10.91
C ALA A 785 -14.72 5.22 11.09
N TYR A 786 -15.08 6.42 10.65
CA TYR A 786 -14.27 7.63 10.83
C TYR A 786 -14.98 8.62 11.78
N LEU A 787 -14.18 9.38 12.52
CA LEU A 787 -14.65 10.37 13.50
C LEU A 787 -14.66 11.79 12.90
N VAL A 788 -15.73 12.54 13.13
CA VAL A 788 -15.81 13.98 12.80
C VAL A 788 -16.28 14.77 14.01
N VAL A 789 -15.52 15.80 14.39
CA VAL A 789 -15.90 16.78 15.41
C VAL A 789 -16.67 17.91 14.74
N VAL A 790 -17.85 18.22 15.28
CA VAL A 790 -18.77 19.21 14.73
C VAL A 790 -19.03 20.30 15.77
N GLY A 791 -18.59 21.52 15.46
CA GLY A 791 -18.93 22.74 16.18
C GLY A 791 -20.20 23.40 15.65
N GLN A 792 -20.51 24.61 16.11
CA GLN A 792 -21.71 25.35 15.68
C GLN A 792 -21.71 25.69 14.18
N SER A 793 -20.56 26.04 13.62
CA SER A 793 -20.41 26.43 12.20
C SER A 793 -19.17 25.86 11.52
N THR A 794 -18.40 25.05 12.25
CA THR A 794 -17.09 24.52 11.86
C THR A 794 -17.06 23.01 12.05
N LYS A 795 -16.19 22.33 11.30
CA LYS A 795 -15.96 20.89 11.46
C LYS A 795 -14.47 20.57 11.39
N THR A 796 -14.03 19.62 12.20
CA THR A 796 -12.72 18.99 12.06
C THR A 796 -12.89 17.48 11.96
N GLY A 797 -12.45 16.88 10.85
CA GLY A 797 -12.47 15.43 10.64
C GLY A 797 -12.49 15.01 9.17
N TYR A 798 -12.33 13.70 8.92
CA TYR A 798 -12.38 13.12 7.59
C TYR A 798 -13.82 13.04 7.05
N ASN A 799 -14.06 13.62 5.87
CA ASN A 799 -15.40 13.69 5.29
C ASN A 799 -15.73 12.53 4.32
N GLY A 800 -14.80 11.58 4.13
CA GLY A 800 -14.90 10.52 3.12
C GLY A 800 -13.94 10.70 1.93
N SER A 801 -13.34 11.88 1.77
CA SER A 801 -12.37 12.20 0.70
C SER A 801 -11.14 12.95 1.20
N THR A 802 -11.33 13.97 2.05
CA THR A 802 -10.26 14.78 2.63
C THR A 802 -10.53 15.05 4.11
N VAL A 803 -9.49 15.45 4.83
CA VAL A 803 -9.64 15.99 6.19
C VAL A 803 -9.95 17.48 6.12
N VAL A 804 -11.00 17.88 6.82
CA VAL A 804 -11.32 19.28 7.10
C VAL A 804 -10.77 19.62 8.49
N ASP A 805 -10.07 20.74 8.66
CA ASP A 805 -9.57 21.20 9.97
C ASP A 805 -9.96 22.67 10.20
N GLN A 806 -11.17 22.91 10.71
CA GLN A 806 -11.73 24.25 10.92
C GLN A 806 -11.89 24.64 12.40
N ILE A 807 -11.66 23.71 13.32
CA ILE A 807 -11.77 23.94 14.76
C ILE A 807 -10.35 24.08 15.33
N PRO A 808 -9.88 25.32 15.64
CA PRO A 808 -8.47 25.56 15.94
C PRO A 808 -7.94 24.78 17.13
N GLU A 809 -8.76 24.56 18.16
CA GLU A 809 -8.40 23.85 19.38
C GLU A 809 -8.40 22.32 19.29
N VAL A 810 -8.68 21.75 18.11
CA VAL A 810 -8.70 20.29 17.88
C VAL A 810 -7.36 19.83 17.32
N VAL A 811 -6.76 18.85 17.96
CA VAL A 811 -5.77 17.96 17.34
C VAL A 811 -6.51 16.74 16.82
N TYR A 812 -6.38 16.42 15.53
CA TYR A 812 -7.09 15.32 14.88
C TYR A 812 -6.11 14.24 14.43
N ASP A 813 -6.54 12.97 14.44
CA ASP A 813 -5.79 11.86 13.89
C ASP A 813 -5.90 11.85 12.36
N PHE A 814 -4.94 12.47 11.68
CA PHE A 814 -4.89 12.51 10.21
C PHE A 814 -4.41 11.20 9.58
N GLN A 815 -3.95 10.22 10.37
CA GLN A 815 -3.45 8.95 9.86
C GLN A 815 -4.56 7.90 9.80
N ASN A 816 -5.30 7.70 10.90
CA ASN A 816 -6.36 6.69 10.98
C ASN A 816 -7.78 7.28 11.00
N TYR A 817 -7.92 8.59 11.20
CA TYR A 817 -9.22 9.29 11.27
C TYR A 817 -10.11 8.84 12.45
N GLU A 818 -9.49 8.30 13.49
CA GLU A 818 -10.14 7.60 14.60
C GLU A 818 -10.01 8.33 15.95
N GLY A 819 -9.31 9.47 15.98
CA GLY A 819 -9.03 10.21 17.22
C GLY A 819 -9.17 11.72 17.08
N ALA A 820 -9.66 12.36 18.14
CA ALA A 820 -9.63 13.81 18.29
C ALA A 820 -9.35 14.20 19.75
N TYR A 821 -8.53 15.23 19.94
CA TYR A 821 -8.20 15.79 21.25
C TYR A 821 -8.44 17.30 21.23
N ILE A 822 -9.31 17.77 22.11
CA ILE A 822 -9.77 19.16 22.16
C ILE A 822 -9.25 19.79 23.45
N VAL A 823 -8.44 20.83 23.32
CA VAL A 823 -7.87 21.56 24.47
C VAL A 823 -8.70 22.81 24.73
N PHE A 824 -9.12 23.06 25.97
CA PHE A 824 -10.04 24.14 26.31
C PHE A 824 -11.25 24.23 25.36
N PRO A 825 -12.13 23.21 25.30
CA PRO A 825 -13.30 23.23 24.42
C PRO A 825 -14.13 24.51 24.61
N GLN A 826 -14.30 25.29 23.55
CA GLN A 826 -14.99 26.58 23.61
C GLN A 826 -16.52 26.46 23.54
N GLU A 827 -17.01 25.28 23.17
CA GLU A 827 -18.43 24.94 23.09
C GLU A 827 -18.66 23.45 23.35
N ASN A 828 -19.93 23.04 23.38
CA ASN A 828 -20.27 21.61 23.42
C ASN A 828 -20.20 21.04 22.00
N TYR A 829 -19.10 20.35 21.71
CA TYR A 829 -18.90 19.68 20.44
C TYR A 829 -19.78 18.44 20.29
N ILE A 830 -20.23 18.23 19.05
CA ILE A 830 -20.94 17.04 18.60
C ILE A 830 -19.93 16.12 17.92
N PHE A 831 -20.11 14.81 18.06
CA PHE A 831 -19.26 13.82 17.38
C PHE A 831 -20.09 13.03 16.39
N GLU A 832 -19.68 13.02 15.12
CA GLU A 832 -20.27 12.16 14.08
C GLU A 832 -19.34 10.97 13.86
N VAL A 833 -19.88 9.76 14.01
CA VAL A 833 -19.24 8.51 13.60
C VAL A 833 -19.83 8.12 12.24
N ARG A 834 -18.96 7.97 11.23
CA ARG A 834 -19.36 7.74 9.84
C ARG A 834 -18.88 6.37 9.37
N GLY A 835 -19.80 5.51 8.97
CA GLY A 835 -19.49 4.12 8.63
C GLY A 835 -18.60 3.99 7.39
N LYS A 836 -17.46 3.33 7.55
CA LYS A 836 -16.54 3.00 6.46
C LYS A 836 -16.95 1.70 5.75
N GLU A 837 -17.52 0.76 6.50
CA GLU A 837 -18.06 -0.51 6.02
C GLU A 837 -19.09 -1.01 7.04
N ALA A 838 -19.74 -2.14 6.72
CA ALA A 838 -20.64 -2.78 7.67
C ALA A 838 -19.85 -3.52 8.76
N GLY A 839 -20.22 -3.29 10.02
CA GLY A 839 -19.57 -3.94 11.15
C GLY A 839 -20.05 -3.36 12.48
N THR A 840 -19.19 -3.42 13.49
CA THR A 840 -19.45 -2.84 14.81
C THR A 840 -18.27 -1.99 15.25
N TYR A 841 -18.54 -0.82 15.79
CA TYR A 841 -17.48 0.05 16.34
C TYR A 841 -17.60 0.17 17.86
N LYS A 842 -16.50 0.62 18.47
CA LYS A 842 -16.49 1.15 19.84
C LYS A 842 -16.15 2.63 19.79
N PHE A 843 -16.81 3.43 20.63
CA PHE A 843 -16.59 4.87 20.68
C PHE A 843 -16.52 5.36 22.12
N TYR A 844 -15.44 6.06 22.45
CA TYR A 844 -15.18 6.60 23.77
C TYR A 844 -15.04 8.10 23.69
N VAL A 845 -15.62 8.83 24.65
CA VAL A 845 -15.42 10.27 24.79
C VAL A 845 -15.16 10.58 26.26
N ASN A 846 -14.00 11.14 26.55
CA ASN A 846 -13.60 11.51 27.89
C ASN A 846 -13.50 13.02 27.97
N LYS A 847 -14.21 13.61 28.93
CA LYS A 847 -14.20 15.04 29.17
C LYS A 847 -13.61 15.31 30.55
N GLU A 848 -12.45 15.94 30.56
CA GLU A 848 -11.78 16.36 31.77
C GLU A 848 -12.08 17.83 32.04
N THR A 849 -12.46 18.12 33.28
CA THR A 849 -12.70 19.47 33.78
C THR A 849 -12.18 19.55 35.20
N ASN A 850 -11.98 20.76 35.73
CA ASN A 850 -11.66 20.95 37.15
C ASN A 850 -12.67 20.30 38.12
N GLY A 851 -13.88 19.96 37.65
CA GLY A 851 -14.91 19.25 38.42
C GLY A 851 -14.81 17.73 38.40
N GLY A 852 -13.79 17.16 37.75
CA GLY A 852 -13.55 15.73 37.59
C GLY A 852 -13.72 15.24 36.14
N LEU A 853 -13.34 13.98 35.95
CA LEU A 853 -13.44 13.27 34.67
C LEU A 853 -14.87 12.75 34.43
N LYS A 854 -15.37 12.93 33.21
CA LYS A 854 -16.60 12.29 32.72
C LYS A 854 -16.27 11.40 31.55
N GLU A 855 -16.69 10.15 31.63
CA GLU A 855 -16.40 9.12 30.64
C GLU A 855 -17.67 8.71 29.93
N PHE A 856 -17.56 8.51 28.62
CA PHE A 856 -18.58 7.95 27.78
C PHE A 856 -18.05 6.72 27.06
N SER A 857 -18.90 5.70 26.92
CA SER A 857 -18.61 4.54 26.06
C SER A 857 -19.83 4.06 25.27
N ALA A 858 -19.62 3.79 23.99
CA ALA A 858 -20.52 3.02 23.14
C ALA A 858 -19.78 1.75 22.71
N ILE A 859 -20.34 0.58 22.98
CA ILE A 859 -19.66 -0.70 22.75
C ILE A 859 -20.47 -1.56 21.78
N ASP A 860 -19.76 -2.09 20.78
CA ASP A 860 -20.28 -3.00 19.75
C ASP A 860 -21.52 -2.43 19.04
N ILE A 861 -21.46 -1.14 18.69
CA ILE A 861 -22.54 -0.44 18.04
C ILE A 861 -22.52 -0.78 16.55
N PRO A 862 -23.62 -1.35 16.00
CA PRO A 862 -23.67 -1.75 14.60
C PRO A 862 -23.67 -0.53 13.70
N ILE A 863 -22.84 -0.53 12.66
CA ILE A 863 -22.76 0.54 11.67
C ILE A 863 -22.75 -0.06 10.27
N VAL A 864 -23.19 0.71 9.28
CA VAL A 864 -23.18 0.33 7.87
C VAL A 864 -22.46 1.39 7.04
N LEU A 865 -22.03 1.02 5.84
CA LEU A 865 -21.35 1.95 4.93
C LEU A 865 -22.18 3.24 4.77
N ASN A 866 -21.51 4.38 4.94
CA ASN A 866 -22.04 5.75 4.83
C ASN A 866 -23.07 6.18 5.89
N SER A 867 -23.53 5.32 6.80
CA SER A 867 -24.43 5.79 7.87
C SER A 867 -23.73 6.77 8.80
N ILE A 868 -24.48 7.75 9.31
CA ILE A 868 -23.98 8.76 10.25
C ILE A 868 -24.65 8.56 11.61
N HIS A 869 -23.84 8.33 12.63
CA HIS A 869 -24.28 8.34 14.03
C HIS A 869 -23.78 9.62 14.69
N ARG A 870 -24.69 10.51 15.05
CA ARG A 870 -24.39 11.80 15.66
C ARG A 870 -24.62 11.74 17.16
N TYR A 871 -23.55 11.86 17.93
CA TYR A 871 -23.52 11.89 19.39
C TYR A 871 -23.60 13.32 19.91
N VAL A 872 -24.67 13.62 20.63
CA VAL A 872 -24.93 14.92 21.27
C VAL A 872 -24.91 14.73 22.78
N PHE A 873 -23.88 15.24 23.44
CA PHE A 873 -23.67 15.08 24.88
C PHE A 873 -24.34 16.18 25.69
N ASP A 874 -25.09 15.79 26.71
CA ASP A 874 -25.49 16.66 27.82
C ASP A 874 -24.67 16.27 29.06
N TRP A 875 -23.49 16.90 29.14
CA TRP A 875 -22.58 16.69 30.26
C TRP A 875 -23.16 17.16 31.60
N GLN A 876 -24.17 18.03 31.66
CA GLN A 876 -24.72 18.46 32.95
C GLN A 876 -25.60 17.36 33.56
N ASN A 877 -26.40 16.71 32.72
CA ASN A 877 -27.31 15.65 33.12
C ASN A 877 -26.72 14.24 32.99
N ASN A 878 -25.44 14.13 32.61
CA ASN A 878 -24.73 12.86 32.34
C ASN A 878 -25.52 11.96 31.38
N SER A 879 -25.93 12.53 30.25
CA SER A 879 -26.68 11.82 29.23
C SER A 879 -26.17 12.12 27.82
N VAL A 880 -26.56 11.28 26.88
CA VAL A 880 -26.22 11.43 25.46
C VAL A 880 -27.45 11.13 24.60
N SER A 881 -27.59 11.88 23.52
CA SER A 881 -28.54 11.61 22.45
C SER A 881 -27.79 11.20 21.20
N VAL A 882 -28.08 10.00 20.67
CA VAL A 882 -27.50 9.50 19.43
C VAL A 882 -28.55 9.55 18.33
N GLN A 883 -28.32 10.43 17.36
CA GLN A 883 -29.17 10.58 16.18
C GLN A 883 -28.56 9.75 15.05
N VAL A 884 -29.33 8.77 14.57
CA VAL A 884 -28.87 7.81 13.57
C VAL A 884 -29.53 8.16 12.24
N ASP A 885 -28.69 8.44 11.25
CA ASP A 885 -29.04 8.57 9.84
C ASP A 885 -28.45 7.34 9.12
N GLN A 886 -29.29 6.34 8.86
CA GLN A 886 -28.83 5.06 8.30
C GLN A 886 -28.48 5.14 6.82
N ASN A 887 -29.09 6.06 6.08
CA ASN A 887 -28.98 6.12 4.62
C ASN A 887 -28.24 7.38 4.12
N ASN A 888 -27.81 8.25 5.04
CA ASN A 888 -27.14 9.51 4.78
C ASN A 888 -27.97 10.46 3.89
N ASP A 889 -29.29 10.46 4.04
CA ASP A 889 -30.18 11.38 3.31
C ASP A 889 -30.40 12.73 4.03
N GLY A 890 -29.77 12.89 5.20
CA GLY A 890 -29.85 14.08 6.04
C GLY A 890 -31.04 14.07 7.01
N VAL A 891 -31.81 12.98 7.06
CA VAL A 891 -32.94 12.79 7.98
C VAL A 891 -32.64 11.68 8.97
N TYR A 892 -32.56 12.03 10.26
CA TYR A 892 -32.38 11.03 11.32
C TYR A 892 -33.61 10.15 11.50
N GLU A 893 -33.51 8.85 11.22
CA GLU A 893 -34.63 7.92 11.39
C GLU A 893 -34.83 7.48 12.84
N SER A 894 -33.75 7.50 13.62
CA SER A 894 -33.72 7.04 15.00
C SER A 894 -32.98 8.02 15.91
N ILE A 895 -33.51 8.18 17.12
CA ILE A 895 -32.89 8.97 18.18
C ILE A 895 -32.89 8.08 19.42
N ILE A 896 -31.71 7.85 19.98
CA ILE A 896 -31.48 7.03 21.16
C ILE A 896 -31.02 7.96 22.27
N ASN A 897 -31.75 8.02 23.37
CA ASN A 897 -31.33 8.78 24.55
C ASN A 897 -30.88 7.78 25.61
N SER A 898 -29.64 7.90 26.07
CA SER A 898 -29.05 7.05 27.10
C SER A 898 -28.34 7.90 28.16
N ASP A 899 -27.88 7.25 29.22
CA ASP A 899 -26.83 7.79 30.08
C ASP A 899 -25.48 7.78 29.32
N LEU A 900 -24.36 8.02 30.01
CA LEU A 900 -23.04 8.01 29.37
C LEU A 900 -22.52 6.60 29.02
N ASN A 901 -23.38 5.58 28.98
CA ASN A 901 -23.07 4.25 28.50
C ASN A 901 -24.14 3.82 27.48
N ILE A 902 -23.69 3.29 26.33
CA ILE A 902 -24.59 2.71 25.33
C ILE A 902 -24.14 1.29 25.02
N THR A 903 -25.04 0.36 25.26
CA THR A 903 -24.88 -1.04 24.89
C THR A 903 -25.48 -1.31 23.50
N SER A 904 -24.93 -2.32 22.81
CA SER A 904 -25.47 -2.82 21.54
C SER A 904 -26.97 -3.20 21.63
N SER A 905 -27.44 -3.67 22.80
CA SER A 905 -28.84 -4.02 23.04
C SER A 905 -29.77 -2.81 23.05
N GLU A 906 -29.38 -1.75 23.75
CA GLU A 906 -30.14 -0.49 23.79
C GLU A 906 -30.23 0.12 22.40
N PHE A 907 -29.10 0.10 21.68
CA PHE A 907 -29.03 0.59 20.30
C PHE A 907 -29.93 -0.22 19.35
N SER A 908 -29.86 -1.54 19.41
CA SER A 908 -30.62 -2.45 18.54
C SER A 908 -32.13 -2.45 18.83
N THR A 909 -32.54 -2.21 20.07
CA THR A 909 -33.97 -2.17 20.45
C THR A 909 -34.67 -1.02 19.73
N VAL A 910 -34.08 0.18 19.75
CA VAL A 910 -34.65 1.38 19.10
C VAL A 910 -34.68 1.24 17.57
N LEU A 911 -33.68 0.58 16.97
CA LEU A 911 -33.68 0.31 15.53
C LEU A 911 -34.75 -0.71 15.11
N ASN A 912 -35.07 -1.67 15.96
CA ASN A 912 -36.03 -2.75 15.67
C ASN A 912 -37.51 -2.38 15.95
N GLU A 913 -37.79 -1.38 16.79
CA GLU A 913 -39.16 -0.94 17.13
C GLU A 913 -39.89 -0.21 15.98
N LYS A 914 -39.19 0.18 14.91
CA LYS A 914 -39.77 0.92 13.77
C LYS A 914 -39.85 0.09 12.49
N LYS A 915 -40.44 -1.10 12.57
CA LYS A 915 -40.82 -1.84 11.36
C LYS A 915 -42.10 -1.25 10.77
N THR A 916 -42.12 -1.13 9.45
CA THR A 916 -43.23 -0.61 8.66
C THR A 916 -43.69 -1.71 7.71
N ALA A 917 -45.01 -1.94 7.68
CA ALA A 917 -45.60 -2.90 6.76
C ALA A 917 -45.62 -2.35 5.33
N ILE A 918 -45.24 -3.20 4.39
CA ILE A 918 -45.35 -2.95 2.94
C ILE A 918 -46.06 -4.12 2.26
N CYS A 919 -46.71 -3.86 1.13
CA CYS A 919 -47.21 -4.85 0.22
C CYS A 919 -46.15 -5.05 -0.87
N HIS A 920 -45.42 -6.16 -0.76
CA HIS A 920 -44.30 -6.50 -1.61
C HIS A 920 -44.78 -7.21 -2.89
N TYR A 921 -44.27 -6.77 -4.05
CA TYR A 921 -44.51 -7.33 -5.37
C TYR A 921 -43.27 -8.08 -5.86
N PRO A 922 -43.24 -9.43 -5.77
CA PRO A 922 -42.07 -10.20 -6.18
C PRO A 922 -41.75 -10.00 -7.67
N PRO A 923 -40.48 -9.69 -8.04
CA PRO A 923 -40.08 -9.54 -9.44
C PRO A 923 -40.38 -10.80 -10.25
N GLY A 924 -41.14 -10.65 -11.34
CA GLY A 924 -41.55 -11.77 -12.22
C GLY A 924 -42.77 -12.57 -11.74
N ASN A 925 -43.38 -12.22 -10.60
CA ASN A 925 -44.61 -12.84 -10.11
C ASN A 925 -45.49 -11.85 -9.31
N THR A 926 -46.03 -10.86 -10.03
CA THR A 926 -46.86 -9.78 -9.44
C THR A 926 -48.18 -10.27 -8.83
N ASP A 927 -48.59 -11.50 -9.12
CA ASP A 927 -49.82 -12.12 -8.58
C ASP A 927 -49.60 -12.74 -7.18
N ASN A 928 -48.35 -12.84 -6.71
CA ASN A 928 -47.98 -13.38 -5.40
C ASN A 928 -47.54 -12.27 -4.44
N LEU A 929 -48.35 -11.22 -4.34
CA LEU A 929 -48.12 -10.10 -3.43
C LEU A 929 -48.19 -10.55 -1.96
N ARG A 930 -47.27 -10.03 -1.13
CA ARG A 930 -47.14 -10.41 0.29
C ARG A 930 -46.94 -9.19 1.18
N THR A 931 -47.64 -9.15 2.30
CA THR A 931 -47.33 -8.17 3.35
C THR A 931 -46.02 -8.55 4.03
N LEU A 932 -45.04 -7.65 4.04
CA LEU A 932 -43.76 -7.79 4.75
C LEU A 932 -43.60 -6.66 5.78
N GLU A 933 -43.03 -7.00 6.93
CA GLU A 933 -42.59 -6.01 7.91
C GLU A 933 -41.09 -5.77 7.75
N ILE A 934 -40.74 -4.57 7.29
CA ILE A 934 -39.35 -4.19 7.03
C ILE A 934 -38.96 -2.98 7.88
N GLY A 935 -37.67 -2.79 8.14
CA GLY A 935 -37.20 -1.57 8.80
C GLY A 935 -37.59 -0.33 7.99
N LYS A 936 -37.91 0.79 8.66
CA LYS A 936 -38.32 2.04 7.99
C LYS A 936 -37.31 2.53 6.94
N SER A 937 -36.01 2.28 7.15
CA SER A 937 -34.94 2.57 6.20
C SER A 937 -35.03 1.78 4.89
N ALA A 938 -35.59 0.57 4.91
CA ALA A 938 -35.78 -0.26 3.72
C ALA A 938 -37.05 0.12 2.92
N VAL A 939 -38.00 0.84 3.53
CA VAL A 939 -39.30 1.19 2.91
C VAL A 939 -39.12 1.96 1.60
N ARG A 940 -38.20 2.91 1.56
CA ARG A 940 -37.98 3.74 0.37
C ARG A 940 -37.44 2.92 -0.80
N ALA A 941 -36.50 2.00 -0.53
CA ALA A 941 -35.95 1.10 -1.54
C ALA A 941 -37.06 0.18 -2.08
N HIS A 942 -37.82 -0.44 -1.18
CA HIS A 942 -38.94 -1.30 -1.57
C HIS A 942 -40.00 -0.56 -2.41
N ILE A 943 -40.37 0.67 -2.05
CA ILE A 943 -41.29 1.50 -2.86
C ILE A 943 -40.67 1.83 -4.23
N ALA A 944 -39.37 2.16 -4.29
CA ALA A 944 -38.68 2.41 -5.55
C ALA A 944 -38.63 1.18 -6.47
N HIS A 945 -38.69 -0.03 -5.89
CA HIS A 945 -38.76 -1.31 -6.60
C HIS A 945 -40.20 -1.78 -6.90
N GLY A 946 -41.22 -0.96 -6.64
CA GLY A 946 -42.61 -1.23 -7.01
C GLY A 946 -43.51 -1.72 -5.89
N ASP A 947 -43.01 -1.78 -4.65
CA ASP A 947 -43.82 -2.11 -3.47
C ASP A 947 -44.69 -0.94 -3.03
N ILE A 948 -45.78 -1.25 -2.33
CA ILE A 948 -46.73 -0.24 -1.84
C ILE A 948 -46.67 -0.19 -0.32
N LEU A 949 -46.72 1.02 0.24
CA LEU A 949 -46.79 1.21 1.68
C LEU A 949 -48.14 0.71 2.23
N GLY A 950 -48.12 -0.14 3.27
CA GLY A 950 -49.32 -0.74 3.87
C GLY A 950 -49.49 -2.23 3.54
N GLU A 951 -50.52 -2.87 4.08
CA GLU A 951 -50.78 -4.30 3.83
C GLU A 951 -51.37 -4.54 2.44
N CYS A 952 -51.21 -5.77 1.92
CA CYS A 952 -51.78 -6.17 0.65
C CYS A 952 -53.32 -6.32 0.68
N GLU A 953 -54.02 -5.76 -0.30
CA GLU A 953 -55.47 -5.95 -0.46
C GLU A 953 -55.80 -7.31 -1.12
N ASN A 954 -56.50 -8.20 -0.41
CA ASN A 954 -56.86 -9.53 -0.91
C ASN A 954 -57.90 -9.48 -2.05
N SER A 955 -57.53 -10.02 -3.22
CA SER A 955 -58.43 -10.30 -4.36
C SER A 955 -59.37 -11.48 -4.06
N ASN A 956 -60.54 -11.22 -3.46
CA ASN A 956 -61.58 -12.25 -3.29
C ASN A 956 -63.04 -11.73 -3.40
N LYS A 957 -63.31 -10.78 -4.30
CA LYS A 957 -64.70 -10.34 -4.60
C LYS A 957 -64.95 -9.88 -6.05
N VAL A 958 -64.66 -10.68 -7.09
CA VAL A 958 -65.31 -10.48 -8.41
C VAL A 958 -65.48 -11.80 -9.19
N LYS A 959 -66.39 -12.69 -8.75
CA LYS A 959 -66.97 -13.75 -9.61
C LYS A 959 -68.39 -14.13 -9.16
N SER A 960 -69.36 -13.24 -9.31
CA SER A 960 -70.80 -13.62 -9.35
C SER A 960 -71.73 -12.46 -9.72
N GLN A 961 -71.74 -12.01 -10.98
CA GLN A 961 -72.93 -11.34 -11.56
C GLN A 961 -72.80 -11.21 -13.09
N GLN A 962 -73.03 -12.31 -13.82
CA GLN A 962 -73.40 -12.25 -15.23
C GLN A 962 -74.02 -13.58 -15.69
N LYS A 963 -75.17 -13.96 -15.13
CA LYS A 963 -76.12 -14.91 -15.73
C LYS A 963 -77.55 -14.63 -15.22
N SER A 964 -78.19 -13.60 -15.76
CA SER A 964 -79.65 -13.59 -15.95
C SER A 964 -80.01 -12.43 -16.90
N ASN A 965 -80.20 -12.75 -18.18
CA ASN A 965 -81.16 -12.07 -19.06
C ASN A 965 -81.18 -12.82 -20.42
N LYS A 966 -81.99 -13.88 -20.47
CA LYS A 966 -82.66 -14.35 -21.69
C LYS A 966 -83.96 -15.04 -21.31
N LYS A 967 -85.05 -14.41 -21.76
CA LYS A 967 -86.49 -14.71 -21.61
C LYS A 967 -87.15 -14.21 -20.33
#